data_AF-A0A1I2BME1-F1
#
_entry.id   AF-A0A1I2BME1-F1
#
_cell.length_a   1.000
_cell.length_b   1.000
_cell.length_c   1.000
_cell.angle_alpha   90.00
_cell.angle_beta   90.00
_cell.angle_gamma   90.00
#
_symmetry.space_group_name_H-M   'P 1'
#
loop_
_entity.id
_entity.type
_entity.pdbx_description
1 polymer ?
#
loop_
_entity_poly.entity_id
_entity_poly.type
_entity_poly.pdbx_seq_one_letter_code
_entity_poly.pdbx_strand_id
1 'polypeptide(L)'
;MPLRAPIRTSQILTLRKLQCLNAASNEFRAAPVVIAVSHQNQPELLKRALKSAVEQTLVDERKAQIAVLDDQSEENWRDITGAILDHPAITILTARCGSPARSRNQILDWAEKQPQIKWVARLDADDEFAATNSLEALYRQAETQNSIAAIGSNKLRINGSLSSNINHASPKELLNTEALVQLVQSFCIEGQKRELPSCNLLLRADAGLRYPNIRSAEDHWLVMRLLFDFPDRVSVVSEPTYAIYSLTGNDTQFNRDTGYWADSRKKLAFVAQKLLELKNNDQELVGYGLEGAVWLEGDTVRKQFYPWSMTVTEVTMLKELLKNEATPIPPVQWSQAREGFWHYVTPKVAYSTIRKHIPFDQVVHFLQALYKAGIATLNIKRDNLRLTPEGNLHYIDIGKDIQPLTTSYFLDMCARLYGIGILGYDDEELVRRSSTLRPEEALSEIPGFTNFYRDLISGLHGQDSAVTTAPVAENEAADVTLLIKCCAQDADGLYEQVAHIVTQLSFPTTFAETILLVDGYAGPFLRQYAEPDLQSVLDQAARLKADGLIHEILTPPKGTESIQAIYEQWFGTSEASDTHTINNAPLYPQVWAFSKIQTRYVLQCDCDVLVGRKRMGHDYLTDMLDAISVDGALSVGFNIPKATNDALAYQGKAGEFPPEVRFGLLDLHRIRGCLPINNPVHDGRHQLTWHRALQQFQKESGRHTSLRGGNPESFYIHPRNEDKASLKYSAIRDLVAQGIFPAKQAEQFDLVPNAAWRYPQRHEPVIFLLKGRFTSAIKLRRCLKSLEQQSDHSFGVILIDDASGYAHSWHYPEQMRPFKNRYTLVRNIKREGHIANMQKAVSQICTDPSSMIVILDQDDYLMQDTVVEQLLHARAKGHDLIQMPMFRPNKPLKLYQPDYNSPRQKGGGNTWAHMRGFTKDLFDRIPIQHLKTADDDWYRQVTDYATMLPMAELARSPVYLDAGYAYWHERDDYSATHKEQEVAALKEILAKPALEKEGTVEPSPACDESSP
;
A
#
# COMPACT_ATOMS: atom_id res chain seq x y z
N MET A 1 -7.87 -25.71 -1.76
CA MET A 1 -7.15 -24.92 -0.73
C MET A 1 -5.88 -24.37 -1.35
N PRO A 2 -5.52 -23.09 -1.18
CA PRO A 2 -4.20 -22.65 -1.60
C PRO A 2 -3.17 -23.50 -0.86
N LEU A 3 -2.15 -23.98 -1.57
CA LEU A 3 -1.00 -24.66 -0.98
C LEU A 3 -0.43 -23.74 0.10
N ARG A 4 -0.80 -23.98 1.36
CA ARG A 4 -0.27 -23.21 2.49
C ARG A 4 1.21 -23.57 2.53
N ALA A 5 2.07 -22.57 2.43
CA ALA A 5 3.49 -22.78 2.63
C ALA A 5 3.70 -23.51 3.97
N PRO A 6 4.60 -24.51 4.03
CA PRO A 6 4.84 -25.26 5.25
C PRO A 6 5.21 -24.29 6.39
N ILE A 7 4.70 -24.56 7.58
CA ILE A 7 5.01 -23.78 8.79
C ILE A 7 6.52 -23.84 8.99
N ARG A 8 7.19 -22.68 8.85
CA ARG A 8 8.63 -22.54 9.10
C ARG A 8 8.83 -21.70 10.35
N THR A 9 9.72 -22.15 11.20
CA THR A 9 10.17 -21.37 12.35
C THR A 9 10.94 -20.15 11.87
N SER A 10 10.56 -18.95 12.34
CA SER A 10 11.22 -17.70 11.99
C SER A 10 11.26 -16.73 13.19
N GLN A 11 12.15 -15.74 13.14
CA GLN A 11 12.29 -14.72 14.18
C GLN A 11 11.30 -13.56 13.94
N ILE A 12 10.21 -13.53 14.70
CA ILE A 12 9.12 -12.56 14.53
C ILE A 12 8.81 -11.86 15.85
N LEU A 13 8.26 -10.65 15.79
CA LEU A 13 7.77 -9.94 16.97
C LEU A 13 6.57 -10.69 17.54
N THR A 14 6.67 -11.17 18.78
CA THR A 14 5.62 -11.98 19.42
C THR A 14 5.62 -11.78 20.93
N LEU A 15 4.50 -12.07 21.58
CA LEU A 15 4.34 -12.04 23.03
C LEU A 15 5.17 -13.15 23.70
N ARG A 16 5.57 -12.94 24.96
CA ARG A 16 6.27 -13.97 25.74
C ARG A 16 5.36 -15.14 26.11
N LYS A 17 4.05 -14.88 26.24
CA LYS A 17 3.04 -15.89 26.65
C LYS A 17 3.42 -16.62 27.93
N LEU A 18 3.77 -15.87 28.97
CA LEU A 18 4.03 -16.44 30.30
C LEU A 18 2.79 -17.21 30.79
N GLN A 19 2.97 -18.47 31.16
CA GLN A 19 1.93 -19.33 31.73
C GLN A 19 2.47 -20.03 32.98
N CYS A 20 1.63 -20.13 34.01
CA CYS A 20 1.89 -20.93 35.20
C CYS A 20 1.28 -22.31 34.99
N LEU A 21 2.13 -23.33 34.77
CA LEU A 21 1.70 -24.71 34.55
C LEU A 21 1.42 -25.46 35.85
N ASN A 22 2.17 -25.12 36.90
CA ASN A 22 1.97 -25.63 38.24
C ASN A 22 2.31 -24.52 39.24
N ALA A 23 1.50 -24.36 40.28
CA ALA A 23 1.77 -23.38 41.33
C ALA A 23 2.18 -24.10 42.62
N ALA A 24 3.12 -23.52 43.36
CA ALA A 24 3.46 -23.99 44.69
C ALA A 24 2.22 -24.01 45.62
N SER A 25 2.25 -24.86 46.64
CA SER A 25 1.17 -24.96 47.62
C SER A 25 1.00 -23.65 48.40
N ASN A 26 -0.16 -23.46 49.04
CA ASN A 26 -0.50 -22.20 49.72
C ASN A 26 0.55 -21.78 50.77
N GLU A 27 1.12 -22.75 51.50
CA GLU A 27 2.11 -22.51 52.56
C GLU A 27 3.45 -21.98 52.02
N PHE A 28 3.84 -22.34 50.79
CA PHE A 28 5.05 -21.83 50.14
C PHE A 28 4.81 -20.55 49.35
N ARG A 29 3.60 -20.34 48.83
CA ARG A 29 3.30 -19.14 48.05
C ARG A 29 3.46 -17.85 48.85
N ALA A 30 3.33 -17.89 50.18
CA ALA A 30 3.54 -16.77 51.09
C ALA A 30 5.03 -16.46 51.40
N ALA A 31 5.96 -17.28 50.89
CA ALA A 31 7.38 -17.15 51.16
C ALA A 31 7.97 -15.83 50.61
N PRO A 32 8.79 -15.10 51.40
CA PRO A 32 9.45 -13.87 50.96
C PRO A 32 10.61 -14.09 49.99
N VAL A 33 11.13 -15.31 49.87
CA VAL A 33 12.25 -15.64 48.98
C VAL A 33 11.78 -16.58 47.87
N VAL A 34 12.24 -16.36 46.65
CA VAL A 34 12.12 -17.31 45.55
C VAL A 34 13.48 -17.70 45.00
N ILE A 35 13.71 -18.99 44.81
CA ILE A 35 14.84 -19.55 44.08
C ILE A 35 14.43 -19.61 42.61
N ALA A 36 15.03 -18.76 41.79
CA ALA A 36 14.78 -18.62 40.36
C ALA A 36 15.70 -19.54 39.55
N VAL A 37 15.10 -20.50 38.85
CA VAL A 37 15.79 -21.45 37.98
C VAL A 37 15.29 -21.28 36.55
N SER A 38 16.16 -20.83 35.66
CA SER A 38 15.90 -20.77 34.22
C SER A 38 16.31 -22.08 33.56
N HIS A 39 15.44 -22.69 32.77
CA HIS A 39 15.64 -23.99 32.16
C HIS A 39 15.41 -23.98 30.64
N GLN A 40 16.31 -24.63 29.91
CA GLN A 40 16.11 -25.00 28.50
C GLN A 40 16.87 -26.30 28.19
N ASN A 41 16.16 -27.38 27.86
CA ASN A 41 16.69 -28.65 27.35
C ASN A 41 17.81 -29.30 28.19
N GLN A 42 17.76 -29.17 29.52
CA GLN A 42 18.74 -29.77 30.45
C GLN A 42 18.10 -30.52 31.64
N PRO A 43 17.17 -31.46 31.40
CA PRO A 43 16.27 -31.97 32.45
C PRO A 43 16.98 -32.76 33.57
N GLU A 44 18.04 -33.51 33.26
CA GLU A 44 18.82 -34.24 34.28
C GLU A 44 19.63 -33.31 35.19
N LEU A 45 20.15 -32.22 34.63
CA LEU A 45 20.87 -31.21 35.40
C LEU A 45 19.91 -30.43 36.28
N LEU A 46 18.75 -30.05 35.72
CA LEU A 46 17.66 -29.40 36.46
C LEU A 46 17.25 -30.23 37.69
N LYS A 47 17.10 -31.54 37.53
CA LYS A 47 16.76 -32.46 38.62
C LYS A 47 17.76 -32.38 39.78
N ARG A 48 19.05 -32.24 39.49
CA ARG A 48 20.11 -32.07 40.50
C ARG A 48 20.02 -30.70 41.19
N ALA A 49 19.84 -29.63 40.40
CA ALA A 49 19.64 -28.28 40.93
C ALA A 49 18.46 -28.24 41.91
N LEU A 50 17.31 -28.81 41.50
CA LEU A 50 16.09 -28.86 42.31
C LEU A 50 16.26 -29.64 43.62
N LYS A 51 17.00 -30.77 43.61
CA LYS A 51 17.31 -31.50 44.85
C LYS A 51 18.03 -30.61 45.88
N SER A 52 19.06 -29.89 45.45
CA SER A 52 19.79 -28.98 46.35
C SER A 52 18.96 -27.78 46.81
N ALA A 53 18.00 -27.35 45.98
CA ALA A 53 17.11 -26.24 46.28
C ALA A 53 16.04 -26.61 47.31
N VAL A 54 15.43 -27.81 47.21
CA VAL A 54 14.43 -28.26 48.19
C VAL A 54 15.03 -28.55 49.57
N GLU A 55 16.32 -28.91 49.64
CA GLU A 55 17.06 -29.15 50.87
C GLU A 55 17.54 -27.87 51.59
N GLN A 56 17.22 -26.67 51.05
CA GLN A 56 17.59 -25.42 51.72
C GLN A 56 16.77 -25.20 52.99
N THR A 57 17.42 -24.75 54.07
CA THR A 57 16.76 -24.46 55.36
C THR A 57 15.59 -23.47 55.22
N LEU A 58 15.69 -22.48 54.34
CA LEU A 58 14.56 -21.56 54.09
C LEU A 58 13.36 -22.24 53.43
N VAL A 59 13.55 -23.28 52.62
CA VAL A 59 12.46 -24.07 52.05
C VAL A 59 11.82 -24.91 53.13
N ASP A 60 12.61 -25.61 53.96
CA ASP A 60 12.08 -26.37 55.11
C ASP A 60 11.25 -25.49 56.07
N GLU A 61 11.69 -24.24 56.29
CA GLU A 61 10.98 -23.25 57.11
C GLU A 61 9.79 -22.57 56.42
N ARG A 62 9.47 -22.93 55.17
CA ARG A 62 8.43 -22.31 54.32
C ARG A 62 8.66 -20.80 54.10
N LYS A 63 9.92 -20.35 54.15
CA LYS A 63 10.36 -18.98 53.88
C LYS A 63 10.96 -18.80 52.48
N ALA A 64 11.19 -19.88 51.75
CA ALA A 64 11.56 -19.87 50.35
C ALA A 64 10.66 -20.77 49.51
N GLN A 65 10.35 -20.34 48.29
CA GLN A 65 9.73 -21.14 47.24
C GLN A 65 10.68 -21.26 46.04
N ILE A 66 10.37 -22.14 45.08
CA ILE A 66 11.19 -22.35 43.89
C ILE A 66 10.35 -22.02 42.65
N ALA A 67 10.89 -21.23 41.73
CA ALA A 67 10.28 -20.94 40.44
C ALA A 67 11.17 -21.48 39.32
N VAL A 68 10.68 -22.48 38.59
CA VAL A 68 11.32 -23.02 37.39
C VAL A 68 10.65 -22.40 36.17
N LEU A 69 11.41 -21.68 35.35
CA LEU A 69 10.92 -21.15 34.07
C LEU A 69 11.51 -21.95 32.91
N ASP A 70 10.63 -22.62 32.17
CA ASP A 70 10.95 -23.32 30.93
C ASP A 70 10.87 -22.35 29.73
N ASP A 71 11.99 -22.17 29.02
CA ASP A 71 12.10 -21.38 27.79
C ASP A 71 12.07 -22.28 26.55
N GLN A 72 10.90 -22.86 26.27
CA GLN A 72 10.61 -23.66 25.07
C GLN A 72 11.44 -24.97 24.96
N SER A 73 11.56 -25.75 26.04
CA SER A 73 12.19 -27.07 25.97
C SER A 73 11.35 -28.12 25.20
N GLU A 74 11.98 -29.24 24.84
CA GLU A 74 11.32 -30.41 24.23
C GLU A 74 10.21 -30.98 25.14
N GLU A 75 9.11 -31.47 24.55
CA GLU A 75 7.88 -31.83 25.30
C GLU A 75 8.08 -32.83 26.45
N ASN A 76 9.11 -33.69 26.38
CA ASN A 76 9.40 -34.74 27.37
C ASN A 76 10.29 -34.28 28.55
N TRP A 77 10.71 -33.01 28.63
CA TRP A 77 11.65 -32.55 29.66
C TRP A 77 11.14 -32.78 31.10
N ARG A 78 9.81 -32.65 31.30
CA ARG A 78 9.15 -32.86 32.60
C ARG A 78 9.23 -34.33 33.04
N ASP A 79 9.05 -35.26 32.11
CA ASP A 79 9.12 -36.69 32.37
C ASP A 79 10.52 -37.11 32.80
N ILE A 80 11.55 -36.55 32.15
CA ILE A 80 12.95 -36.81 32.48
C ILE A 80 13.32 -36.24 33.86
N THR A 81 12.87 -35.01 34.16
CA THR A 81 13.10 -34.38 35.46
C THR A 81 12.40 -35.16 36.59
N GLY A 82 11.19 -35.66 36.31
CA GLY A 82 10.44 -36.59 37.15
C GLY A 82 9.78 -35.95 38.39
N ALA A 83 9.42 -36.80 39.36
CA ALA A 83 8.58 -36.46 40.52
C ALA A 83 9.10 -35.32 41.43
N ILE A 84 10.35 -34.89 41.29
CA ILE A 84 10.86 -33.74 42.04
C ILE A 84 10.06 -32.46 41.70
N LEU A 85 9.53 -32.35 40.48
CA LEU A 85 8.70 -31.22 40.04
C LEU A 85 7.36 -31.12 40.78
N ASP A 86 6.90 -32.21 41.41
CA ASP A 86 5.66 -32.27 42.17
C ASP A 86 5.83 -31.80 43.64
N HIS A 87 7.06 -31.42 44.04
CA HIS A 87 7.32 -30.92 45.38
C HIS A 87 6.49 -29.66 45.67
N PRO A 88 5.85 -29.53 46.86
CA PRO A 88 4.90 -28.45 47.16
C PRO A 88 5.51 -27.03 47.10
N ALA A 89 6.84 -26.90 47.17
CA ALA A 89 7.54 -25.63 47.07
C ALA A 89 7.75 -25.12 45.63
N ILE A 90 7.46 -25.94 44.60
CA ILE A 90 7.82 -25.63 43.21
C ILE A 90 6.65 -25.02 42.43
N THR A 91 6.92 -23.88 41.83
CA THR A 91 6.12 -23.27 40.77
C THR A 91 6.79 -23.52 39.42
N ILE A 92 6.02 -23.99 38.43
CA ILE A 92 6.48 -24.23 37.06
C ILE A 92 5.85 -23.17 36.16
N LEU A 93 6.72 -22.39 35.53
CA LEU A 93 6.39 -21.37 34.55
C LEU A 93 6.87 -21.82 33.17
N THR A 94 6.17 -21.43 32.12
CA THR A 94 6.66 -21.54 30.74
C THR A 94 6.49 -20.20 30.04
N ALA A 95 7.47 -19.83 29.23
CA ALA A 95 7.44 -18.61 28.44
C ALA A 95 8.30 -18.76 27.18
N ARG A 96 8.14 -17.83 26.25
CA ARG A 96 9.00 -17.66 25.07
C ARG A 96 9.91 -16.47 25.36
N CYS A 97 11.10 -16.72 25.88
CA CYS A 97 12.06 -15.68 26.23
C CYS A 97 13.10 -15.51 25.13
N GLY A 98 13.64 -16.63 24.62
CA GLY A 98 14.56 -16.69 23.48
C GLY A 98 16.02 -16.38 23.80
N SER A 99 16.35 -16.13 25.07
CA SER A 99 17.73 -16.03 25.56
C SER A 99 17.79 -16.25 27.08
N PRO A 100 18.92 -16.73 27.63
CA PRO A 100 19.10 -16.88 29.07
C PRO A 100 18.87 -15.58 29.86
N ALA A 101 19.38 -14.45 29.36
CA ALA A 101 19.17 -13.14 29.98
C ALA A 101 17.68 -12.79 30.11
N ARG A 102 16.92 -12.98 29.03
CA ARG A 102 15.46 -12.71 29.00
C ARG A 102 14.68 -13.68 29.87
N SER A 103 15.09 -14.95 29.92
CA SER A 103 14.48 -15.95 30.79
C SER A 103 14.64 -15.56 32.27
N ARG A 104 15.84 -15.16 32.69
CA ARG A 104 16.08 -14.65 34.05
C ARG A 104 15.28 -13.37 34.32
N ASN A 105 15.27 -12.42 33.37
CA ASN A 105 14.46 -11.21 33.46
C ASN A 105 12.96 -11.51 33.58
N GLN A 106 12.47 -12.56 32.92
CA GLN A 106 11.08 -12.96 33.01
C GLN A 106 10.71 -13.45 34.42
N ILE A 107 11.61 -14.20 35.08
CA ILE A 107 11.38 -14.59 36.47
C ILE A 107 11.39 -13.37 37.40
N LEU A 108 12.30 -12.40 37.16
CA LEU A 108 12.32 -11.13 37.91
C LEU A 108 11.01 -10.34 37.71
N ASP A 109 10.53 -10.18 36.47
CA ASP A 109 9.27 -9.51 36.15
C ASP A 109 8.06 -10.21 36.80
N TRP A 110 8.08 -11.56 36.84
CA TRP A 110 7.04 -12.34 37.51
C TRP A 110 7.09 -12.17 39.03
N ALA A 111 8.29 -12.23 39.62
CA ALA A 111 8.52 -12.10 41.06
C ALA A 111 8.11 -10.71 41.58
N GLU A 112 8.44 -9.64 40.86
CA GLU A 112 8.07 -8.26 41.19
C GLU A 112 6.54 -8.05 41.26
N LYS A 113 5.77 -8.84 40.49
CA LYS A 113 4.31 -8.83 40.50
C LYS A 113 3.69 -9.65 41.64
N GLN A 114 4.49 -10.37 42.42
CA GLN A 114 4.04 -11.13 43.59
C GLN A 114 4.30 -10.29 44.85
N PRO A 115 3.26 -9.72 45.51
CA PRO A 115 3.45 -8.81 46.64
C PRO A 115 4.24 -9.38 47.82
N GLN A 116 4.23 -10.71 47.96
CA GLN A 116 4.90 -11.42 49.03
C GLN A 116 6.37 -11.71 48.74
N ILE A 117 6.79 -11.79 47.47
CA ILE A 117 8.19 -12.07 47.11
C ILE A 117 9.01 -10.80 47.28
N LYS A 118 9.96 -10.82 48.19
CA LYS A 118 10.91 -9.73 48.45
C LYS A 118 12.27 -9.97 47.81
N TRP A 119 12.68 -11.23 47.71
CA TRP A 119 14.01 -11.63 47.27
C TRP A 119 13.97 -12.72 46.21
N VAL A 120 14.86 -12.59 45.22
CA VAL A 120 15.05 -13.55 44.14
C VAL A 120 16.49 -14.06 44.21
N ALA A 121 16.65 -15.34 44.52
CA ALA A 121 17.91 -16.06 44.51
C ALA A 121 18.14 -16.70 43.15
N ARG A 122 19.29 -16.48 42.52
CA ARG A 122 19.65 -17.13 41.27
C ARG A 122 20.19 -18.53 41.54
N LEU A 123 19.68 -19.52 40.80
CA LEU A 123 20.31 -20.83 40.65
C LEU A 123 20.21 -21.25 39.19
N ASP A 124 21.32 -21.48 38.51
CA ASP A 124 21.29 -21.99 37.13
C ASP A 124 20.91 -23.48 37.13
N ALA A 125 20.28 -23.96 36.06
CA ALA A 125 19.75 -25.33 35.99
C ALA A 125 20.83 -26.42 36.01
N ASP A 126 22.10 -26.07 35.78
CA ASP A 126 23.25 -26.96 35.84
C ASP A 126 24.11 -26.85 37.10
N ASP A 127 23.72 -25.98 38.02
CA ASP A 127 24.37 -25.76 39.31
C ASP A 127 23.60 -26.40 40.49
N GLU A 128 24.18 -26.34 41.69
CA GLU A 128 23.54 -26.79 42.93
C GLU A 128 24.01 -25.94 44.11
N PHE A 129 23.21 -25.80 45.16
CA PHE A 129 23.65 -25.15 46.39
C PHE A 129 24.76 -25.95 47.08
N ALA A 130 25.77 -25.27 47.63
CA ALA A 130 26.95 -25.93 48.21
C ALA A 130 26.73 -26.44 49.64
N ALA A 131 25.74 -25.90 50.36
CA ALA A 131 25.32 -26.28 51.70
C ALA A 131 23.81 -26.01 51.90
N THR A 132 23.17 -26.67 52.87
CA THR A 132 21.72 -26.52 53.14
C THR A 132 21.34 -25.13 53.69
N ASN A 133 22.29 -24.40 54.29
CA ASN A 133 22.08 -23.04 54.81
C ASN A 133 22.69 -21.94 53.91
N SER A 134 23.04 -22.25 52.66
CA SER A 134 23.66 -21.33 51.71
C SER A 134 22.80 -20.10 51.44
N LEU A 135 21.53 -20.32 51.10
CA LEU A 135 20.59 -19.26 50.80
C LEU A 135 20.22 -18.44 52.06
N GLU A 136 20.10 -19.13 53.20
CA GLU A 136 19.79 -18.51 54.49
C GLU A 136 20.84 -17.47 54.89
N ALA A 137 22.13 -17.77 54.69
CA ALA A 137 23.23 -16.86 55.02
C ALA A 137 23.14 -15.54 54.24
N LEU A 138 22.89 -15.60 52.92
CA LEU A 138 22.69 -14.41 52.08
C LEU A 138 21.45 -13.63 52.51
N TYR A 139 20.32 -14.33 52.72
CA TYR A 139 19.05 -13.69 53.11
C TYR A 139 19.16 -12.95 54.44
N ARG A 140 19.70 -13.59 55.49
CA ARG A 140 19.85 -12.97 56.81
C ARG A 140 20.77 -11.76 56.76
N GLN A 141 21.88 -11.86 56.01
CA GLN A 141 22.82 -10.74 55.87
C GLN A 141 22.16 -9.56 55.15
N ALA A 142 21.48 -9.82 54.03
CA ALA A 142 20.84 -8.78 53.23
C ALA A 142 19.73 -8.05 53.99
N GLU A 143 18.89 -8.79 54.73
CA GLU A 143 17.85 -8.21 55.60
C GLU A 143 18.46 -7.37 56.73
N THR A 144 19.48 -7.90 57.42
CA THR A 144 20.13 -7.20 58.55
C THR A 144 20.76 -5.88 58.11
N GLN A 145 21.33 -5.83 56.91
CA GLN A 145 21.98 -4.64 56.36
C GLN A 145 21.06 -3.76 55.51
N ASN A 146 19.77 -4.12 55.37
CA ASN A 146 18.82 -3.45 54.48
C ASN A 146 19.38 -3.25 53.05
N SER A 147 20.06 -4.29 52.55
CA SER A 147 20.70 -4.27 51.24
C SER A 147 19.69 -4.41 50.09
N ILE A 148 20.12 -4.10 48.88
CA ILE A 148 19.36 -4.41 47.65
C ILE A 148 19.78 -5.72 47.01
N ALA A 149 20.95 -6.24 47.39
CA ALA A 149 21.45 -7.52 46.94
C ALA A 149 22.43 -8.12 47.94
N ALA A 150 22.62 -9.43 47.87
CA ALA A 150 23.73 -10.13 48.51
C ALA A 150 24.46 -11.05 47.52
N ILE A 151 25.78 -11.12 47.63
CA ILE A 151 26.65 -11.90 46.75
C ILE A 151 27.44 -12.93 47.58
N GLY A 152 27.40 -14.19 47.16
CA GLY A 152 28.06 -15.32 47.82
C GLY A 152 29.30 -15.87 47.11
N SER A 153 30.13 -16.66 47.80
CA SER A 153 31.23 -17.42 47.18
C SER A 153 30.72 -18.65 46.41
N ASN A 154 31.51 -19.20 45.47
CA ASN A 154 31.21 -20.51 44.84
C ASN A 154 32.40 -21.46 44.80
N LYS A 155 32.10 -22.77 44.78
CA LYS A 155 33.04 -23.83 44.37
C LYS A 155 32.89 -24.08 42.87
N LEU A 156 33.92 -24.67 42.25
CA LEU A 156 33.89 -25.00 40.83
C LEU A 156 33.83 -26.52 40.64
N ARG A 157 32.98 -26.97 39.72
CA ARG A 157 32.92 -28.35 39.22
C ARG A 157 33.49 -28.39 37.81
N ILE A 158 34.57 -29.13 37.62
CA ILE A 158 35.29 -29.27 36.34
C ILE A 158 35.27 -30.75 35.97
N ASN A 159 34.72 -31.08 34.80
CA ASN A 159 34.62 -32.47 34.31
C ASN A 159 34.02 -33.44 35.34
N GLY A 160 32.98 -33.00 36.06
CA GLY A 160 32.29 -33.79 37.09
C GLY A 160 32.98 -33.85 38.46
N SER A 161 34.20 -33.34 38.62
CA SER A 161 34.94 -33.32 39.89
C SER A 161 34.89 -31.95 40.56
N LEU A 162 34.75 -31.92 41.89
CA LEU A 162 34.76 -30.69 42.68
C LEU A 162 36.21 -30.19 42.85
N SER A 163 36.45 -28.94 42.46
CA SER A 163 37.73 -28.25 42.65
C SER A 163 37.92 -27.88 44.12
N SER A 164 39.16 -27.98 44.60
CA SER A 164 39.55 -27.46 45.92
C SER A 164 39.62 -25.92 45.98
N ASN A 165 39.62 -25.25 44.82
CA ASN A 165 39.66 -23.79 44.74
C ASN A 165 38.25 -23.19 44.86
N ILE A 166 38.08 -22.26 45.80
CA ILE A 166 36.85 -21.49 46.01
C ILE A 166 37.02 -20.12 45.35
N ASN A 167 36.02 -19.70 44.57
CA ASN A 167 35.87 -18.32 44.13
C ASN A 167 35.27 -17.49 45.28
N HIS A 168 36.13 -16.92 46.12
CA HIS A 168 35.71 -16.21 47.32
C HIS A 168 35.12 -14.83 46.99
N ALA A 169 33.92 -14.56 47.50
CA ALA A 169 33.35 -13.23 47.51
C ALA A 169 34.00 -12.40 48.64
N SER A 170 34.76 -11.37 48.26
CA SER A 170 35.53 -10.52 49.18
C SER A 170 34.93 -9.12 49.26
N PRO A 171 34.48 -8.65 50.44
CA PRO A 171 33.96 -7.29 50.60
C PRO A 171 34.97 -6.21 50.19
N LYS A 172 36.27 -6.45 50.45
CA LYS A 172 37.35 -5.51 50.13
C LYS A 172 37.53 -5.30 48.62
N GLU A 173 37.26 -6.34 47.83
CA GLU A 173 37.43 -6.30 46.38
C GLU A 173 36.14 -5.88 45.68
N LEU A 174 34.98 -6.32 46.17
CA LEU A 174 33.69 -6.09 45.51
C LEU A 174 33.10 -4.70 45.84
N LEU A 175 33.27 -4.20 47.06
CA LEU A 175 32.63 -2.95 47.51
C LEU A 175 33.52 -1.71 47.33
N ASN A 176 34.78 -1.88 46.94
CA ASN A 176 35.67 -0.78 46.58
C ASN A 176 35.70 -0.62 45.05
N THR A 177 35.32 0.54 44.52
CA THR A 177 35.19 0.75 43.07
C THR A 177 36.49 0.50 42.31
N GLU A 178 37.64 0.95 42.82
CA GLU A 178 38.94 0.75 42.16
C GLU A 178 39.35 -0.73 42.18
N ALA A 179 39.21 -1.39 43.33
CA ALA A 179 39.52 -2.81 43.49
C ALA A 179 38.58 -3.69 42.63
N LEU A 180 37.32 -3.31 42.50
CA LEU A 180 36.33 -3.98 41.64
C LEU A 180 36.77 -3.90 40.18
N VAL A 181 37.12 -2.70 39.71
CA VAL A 181 37.56 -2.48 38.32
C VAL A 181 38.86 -3.25 38.05
N GLN A 182 39.81 -3.24 38.99
CA GLN A 182 41.03 -4.04 38.90
C GLN A 182 40.74 -5.55 38.83
N LEU A 183 39.80 -6.06 39.63
CA LEU A 183 39.36 -7.44 39.55
C LEU A 183 38.80 -7.75 38.16
N VAL A 184 37.93 -6.89 37.63
CA VAL A 184 37.37 -7.03 36.27
C VAL A 184 38.48 -7.06 35.21
N GLN A 185 39.46 -6.16 35.29
CA GLN A 185 40.63 -6.18 34.38
C GLN A 185 41.40 -7.50 34.47
N SER A 186 41.66 -7.96 35.68
CA SER A 186 42.48 -9.16 35.95
C SER A 186 41.87 -10.42 35.31
N PHE A 187 40.55 -10.64 35.44
CA PHE A 187 39.93 -11.84 34.88
C PHE A 187 39.51 -11.69 33.41
N CYS A 188 39.21 -10.47 32.93
CA CYS A 188 38.81 -10.25 31.55
C CYS A 188 39.99 -10.14 30.58
N ILE A 189 41.12 -9.58 31.02
CA ILE A 189 42.28 -9.25 30.17
C ILE A 189 43.52 -10.07 30.57
N GLU A 190 43.83 -10.16 31.87
CA GLU A 190 45.09 -10.74 32.36
C GLU A 190 45.02 -12.27 32.57
N GLY A 191 43.87 -12.88 32.32
CA GLY A 191 43.69 -14.34 32.36
C GLY A 191 43.64 -14.94 33.76
N GLN A 192 43.30 -14.15 34.79
CA GLN A 192 43.12 -14.65 36.15
C GLN A 192 41.99 -15.70 36.20
N LYS A 193 42.22 -16.80 36.92
CA LYS A 193 41.24 -17.90 37.06
C LYS A 193 40.02 -17.55 37.93
N ARG A 194 40.11 -16.50 38.74
CA ARG A 194 39.05 -16.04 39.65
C ARG A 194 38.22 -14.98 38.95
N GLU A 195 36.95 -15.28 38.66
CA GLU A 195 36.01 -14.32 38.08
C GLU A 195 35.14 -13.66 39.16
N LEU A 196 34.36 -12.64 38.78
CA LEU A 196 33.29 -12.15 39.65
C LEU A 196 32.34 -13.30 40.05
N PRO A 197 31.91 -13.41 41.31
CA PRO A 197 30.94 -14.43 41.74
C PRO A 197 29.50 -14.08 41.30
N SER A 198 29.31 -13.79 40.01
CA SER A 198 28.08 -13.28 39.41
C SER A 198 26.89 -14.23 39.47
N CYS A 199 27.15 -15.54 39.56
CA CYS A 199 26.14 -16.59 39.67
C CYS A 199 25.52 -16.71 41.05
N ASN A 200 26.12 -16.10 42.08
CA ASN A 200 25.76 -16.31 43.47
C ASN A 200 25.00 -15.10 44.04
N LEU A 201 23.92 -14.72 43.35
CA LEU A 201 23.21 -13.47 43.59
C LEU A 201 21.84 -13.71 44.26
N LEU A 202 21.61 -13.01 45.37
CA LEU A 202 20.30 -12.75 45.95
C LEU A 202 19.94 -11.29 45.66
N LEU A 203 18.87 -11.02 44.91
CA LEU A 203 18.47 -9.67 44.47
C LEU A 203 17.10 -9.31 45.03
N ARG A 204 16.89 -8.06 45.46
CA ARG A 204 15.54 -7.58 45.78
C ARG A 204 14.64 -7.60 44.55
N ALA A 205 13.41 -8.09 44.72
CA ALA A 205 12.45 -8.19 43.62
C ALA A 205 12.11 -6.81 43.00
N ASP A 206 12.13 -5.76 43.83
CA ASP A 206 11.86 -4.37 43.43
C ASP A 206 13.13 -3.55 43.13
N ALA A 207 14.28 -4.18 42.91
CA ALA A 207 15.54 -3.49 42.63
C ALA A 207 15.55 -2.73 41.29
N GLY A 208 14.65 -3.05 40.36
CA GLY A 208 14.60 -2.45 39.02
C GLY A 208 15.76 -2.83 38.10
N LEU A 209 16.64 -3.75 38.52
CA LEU A 209 17.78 -4.21 37.73
C LEU A 209 17.42 -5.44 36.88
N ARG A 210 17.96 -5.50 35.66
CA ARG A 210 17.72 -6.58 34.68
C ARG A 210 19.02 -6.96 33.98
N TYR A 211 19.15 -8.24 33.65
CA TYR A 211 20.26 -8.79 32.89
C TYR A 211 20.29 -8.16 31.48
N PRO A 212 21.42 -7.59 31.03
CA PRO A 212 21.54 -7.10 29.66
C PRO A 212 21.45 -8.26 28.68
N ASN A 213 20.71 -8.09 27.59
CA ASN A 213 20.54 -9.13 26.58
C ASN A 213 21.77 -9.23 25.66
N ILE A 214 22.85 -9.81 26.18
CA ILE A 214 24.10 -10.13 25.48
C ILE A 214 24.32 -11.64 25.44
N ARG A 215 25.20 -12.11 24.53
CA ARG A 215 25.44 -13.55 24.30
C ARG A 215 26.21 -14.26 25.40
N SER A 216 27.03 -13.53 26.15
CA SER A 216 27.88 -14.09 27.21
C SER A 216 28.17 -13.02 28.26
N ALA A 217 28.35 -13.45 29.51
CA ALA A 217 28.72 -12.61 30.66
C ALA A 217 27.63 -11.61 31.10
N GLU A 218 26.38 -11.79 30.70
CA GLU A 218 25.25 -10.92 31.06
C GLU A 218 25.13 -10.71 32.58
N ASP A 219 25.47 -11.74 33.33
CA ASP A 219 25.48 -11.73 34.78
C ASP A 219 26.64 -10.94 35.37
N HIS A 220 27.85 -11.07 34.81
CA HIS A 220 28.99 -10.23 35.16
C HIS A 220 28.69 -8.77 34.93
N TRP A 221 28.01 -8.43 33.83
CA TRP A 221 27.57 -7.06 33.55
C TRP A 221 26.54 -6.56 34.56
N LEU A 222 25.53 -7.37 34.91
CA LEU A 222 24.55 -7.03 35.94
C LEU A 222 25.21 -6.77 37.29
N VAL A 223 26.08 -7.69 37.73
CA VAL A 223 26.72 -7.62 39.05
C VAL A 223 27.75 -6.51 39.11
N MET A 224 28.51 -6.27 38.04
CA MET A 224 29.40 -5.12 37.94
C MET A 224 28.59 -3.82 38.08
N ARG A 225 27.47 -3.68 37.37
CA ARG A 225 26.60 -2.49 37.47
C ARG A 225 26.07 -2.31 38.89
N LEU A 226 25.55 -3.38 39.48
CA LEU A 226 25.04 -3.38 40.85
C LEU A 226 26.11 -2.89 41.85
N LEU A 227 27.33 -3.42 41.77
CA LEU A 227 28.44 -3.06 42.65
C LEU A 227 29.02 -1.66 42.39
N PHE A 228 28.96 -1.20 41.13
CA PHE A 228 29.43 0.13 40.75
C PHE A 228 28.46 1.24 41.19
N ASP A 229 27.16 1.05 40.93
CA ASP A 229 26.10 2.03 41.22
C ASP A 229 25.69 2.03 42.70
N PHE A 230 25.75 0.87 43.37
CA PHE A 230 25.21 0.70 44.73
C PHE A 230 26.16 -0.02 45.70
N PRO A 231 27.46 0.32 45.77
CA PRO A 231 28.42 -0.41 46.61
C PRO A 231 27.97 -0.47 48.09
N ASP A 232 27.41 0.62 48.63
CA ASP A 232 26.98 0.70 50.03
C ASP A 232 25.66 -0.02 50.33
N ARG A 233 25.00 -0.59 49.31
CA ARG A 233 23.72 -1.30 49.44
C ARG A 233 23.84 -2.77 49.04
N VAL A 234 25.04 -3.32 48.94
CA VAL A 234 25.28 -4.72 48.59
C VAL A 234 25.97 -5.43 49.76
N SER A 235 25.38 -6.53 50.22
CA SER A 235 26.00 -7.44 51.18
C SER A 235 26.93 -8.42 50.47
N VAL A 236 28.06 -8.76 51.09
CA VAL A 236 28.97 -9.81 50.59
C VAL A 236 29.10 -10.88 51.67
N VAL A 237 28.82 -12.13 51.31
CA VAL A 237 28.85 -13.30 52.21
C VAL A 237 29.90 -14.28 51.73
N SER A 238 31.03 -14.34 52.45
CA SER A 238 32.14 -15.21 52.06
C SER A 238 31.90 -16.68 52.39
N GLU A 239 31.23 -16.98 53.51
CA GLU A 239 30.90 -18.33 53.98
C GLU A 239 29.50 -18.37 54.65
N PRO A 240 28.76 -19.50 54.58
CA PRO A 240 29.06 -20.70 53.79
C PRO A 240 29.07 -20.39 52.28
N THR A 241 29.83 -21.18 51.51
CA THR A 241 29.79 -21.13 50.04
C THR A 241 28.34 -21.23 49.53
N TYR A 242 27.96 -20.41 48.56
CA TYR A 242 26.59 -20.37 48.01
C TYR A 242 26.29 -21.56 47.10
N ALA A 243 27.04 -21.71 46.01
CA ALA A 243 26.76 -22.73 44.99
C ALA A 243 28.03 -23.49 44.55
N ILE A 244 27.80 -24.65 43.95
CA ILE A 244 28.78 -25.43 43.18
C ILE A 244 28.50 -25.17 41.71
N TYR A 245 29.40 -24.43 41.07
CA TYR A 245 29.27 -23.93 39.70
C TYR A 245 29.88 -24.89 38.67
N SER A 246 29.13 -25.30 37.65
CA SER A 246 29.57 -26.25 36.61
C SER A 246 30.23 -25.53 35.41
N LEU A 247 31.50 -25.84 35.11
CA LEU A 247 32.27 -25.18 34.03
C LEU A 247 32.17 -25.85 32.64
N THR A 248 31.35 -26.89 32.49
CA THR A 248 31.30 -27.76 31.28
C THR A 248 29.97 -27.64 30.51
N GLY A 249 29.43 -26.43 30.38
CA GLY A 249 28.21 -26.16 29.61
C GLY A 249 28.45 -26.02 28.10
N ASN A 250 27.57 -26.60 27.27
CA ASN A 250 27.66 -26.55 25.81
C ASN A 250 27.67 -25.10 25.26
N ASP A 251 26.84 -24.21 25.83
CA ASP A 251 26.78 -22.80 25.39
C ASP A 251 28.06 -22.02 25.69
N THR A 252 28.69 -22.29 26.84
CA THR A 252 29.97 -21.67 27.21
C THR A 252 31.08 -22.12 26.27
N GLN A 253 31.11 -23.39 25.89
CA GLN A 253 32.07 -23.90 24.91
C GLN A 253 31.85 -23.26 23.53
N PHE A 254 30.59 -23.23 23.05
CA PHE A 254 30.26 -22.58 21.79
C PHE A 254 30.66 -21.10 21.76
N ASN A 255 30.39 -20.35 22.83
CA ASN A 255 30.78 -18.94 22.95
C ASN A 255 32.30 -18.74 22.97
N ARG A 256 33.08 -19.70 23.48
CA ARG A 256 34.55 -19.68 23.42
C ARG A 256 35.03 -19.95 22.00
N ASP A 257 34.49 -20.97 21.34
CA ASP A 257 34.88 -21.38 19.99
C ASP A 257 34.57 -20.28 18.96
N THR A 258 33.50 -19.52 19.17
CA THR A 258 33.08 -18.39 18.31
C THR A 258 33.66 -17.03 18.71
N GLY A 259 34.45 -16.96 19.79
CA GLY A 259 35.11 -15.73 20.25
C GLY A 259 34.20 -14.75 21.04
N TYR A 260 32.88 -14.97 21.10
CA TYR A 260 31.95 -14.13 21.86
C TYR A 260 32.29 -14.03 23.35
N TRP A 261 32.79 -15.12 23.93
CA TRP A 261 33.19 -15.17 25.34
C TRP A 261 34.30 -14.15 25.67
N ALA A 262 35.32 -14.07 24.81
CA ALA A 262 36.46 -13.17 24.99
C ALA A 262 36.07 -11.72 24.69
N ASP A 263 35.28 -11.49 23.63
CA ASP A 263 34.82 -10.15 23.24
C ASP A 263 33.96 -9.50 24.33
N SER A 264 32.98 -10.22 24.88
CA SER A 264 32.10 -9.69 25.94
C SER A 264 32.88 -9.27 27.20
N ARG A 265 33.89 -10.05 27.59
CA ARG A 265 34.78 -9.75 28.74
C ARG A 265 35.66 -8.54 28.48
N LYS A 266 36.25 -8.42 27.29
CA LYS A 266 37.02 -7.22 26.89
C LYS A 266 36.16 -5.95 26.95
N LYS A 267 34.91 -6.04 26.48
CA LYS A 267 33.95 -4.93 26.55
C LYS A 267 33.60 -4.57 27.99
N LEU A 268 33.35 -5.56 28.85
CA LEU A 268 33.08 -5.33 30.28
C LEU A 268 34.25 -4.60 30.95
N ALA A 269 35.48 -5.06 30.72
CA ALA A 269 36.68 -4.43 31.26
C ALA A 269 36.85 -2.99 30.77
N PHE A 270 36.69 -2.77 29.46
CA PHE A 270 36.76 -1.42 28.90
C PHE A 270 35.72 -0.49 29.53
N VAL A 271 34.47 -0.92 29.66
CA VAL A 271 33.42 -0.11 30.27
C VAL A 271 33.71 0.14 31.74
N ALA A 272 34.13 -0.86 32.51
CA ALA A 272 34.50 -0.69 33.90
C ALA A 272 35.58 0.37 34.11
N GLN A 273 36.64 0.30 33.28
CA GLN A 273 37.70 1.29 33.30
C GLN A 273 37.17 2.67 32.93
N LYS A 274 36.32 2.76 31.89
CA LYS A 274 35.81 4.04 31.44
C LYS A 274 34.94 4.72 32.49
N LEU A 275 34.08 3.97 33.17
CA LEU A 275 33.24 4.53 34.22
C LEU A 275 34.07 4.99 35.42
N LEU A 276 35.15 4.28 35.76
CA LEU A 276 36.09 4.74 36.79
C LEU A 276 36.76 6.07 36.39
N GLU A 277 37.20 6.22 35.13
CA GLU A 277 37.76 7.49 34.63
C GLU A 277 36.76 8.64 34.74
N LEU A 278 35.51 8.43 34.32
CA LEU A 278 34.47 9.46 34.38
C LEU A 278 34.17 9.85 35.84
N LYS A 279 34.10 8.86 36.74
CA LYS A 279 33.91 9.06 38.18
C LYS A 279 35.07 9.83 38.81
N ASN A 280 36.31 9.53 38.42
CA ASN A 280 37.51 10.22 38.92
C ASN A 280 37.66 11.65 38.39
N ASN A 281 37.00 12.00 37.29
CA ASN A 281 36.98 13.34 36.71
C ASN A 281 35.83 14.22 37.23
N ASP A 282 35.13 13.80 38.29
CA ASP A 282 33.96 14.48 38.86
C ASP A 282 32.84 14.79 37.83
N GLN A 283 32.69 13.94 36.81
CA GLN A 283 31.63 14.07 35.81
C GLN A 283 30.34 13.45 36.34
N GLU A 284 29.25 14.23 36.32
CA GLU A 284 27.94 13.76 36.79
C GLU A 284 27.34 12.77 35.79
N LEU A 285 27.57 11.48 36.04
CA LEU A 285 27.07 10.37 35.22
C LEU A 285 25.54 10.29 35.32
N VAL A 286 24.86 10.38 34.18
CA VAL A 286 23.40 10.30 34.06
C VAL A 286 22.96 8.88 33.69
N GLY A 287 23.80 8.14 32.97
CA GLY A 287 23.53 6.77 32.60
C GLY A 287 24.61 6.18 31.71
N TYR A 288 24.63 4.86 31.63
CA TYR A 288 25.53 4.13 30.73
C TYR A 288 24.87 2.82 30.31
N GLY A 289 25.25 2.34 29.13
CA GLY A 289 24.72 1.09 28.58
C GLY A 289 25.80 0.30 27.89
N LEU A 290 25.42 -0.51 26.90
CA LEU A 290 26.35 -1.28 26.06
C LEU A 290 26.94 -0.44 24.91
N GLU A 291 26.39 0.75 24.67
CA GLU A 291 26.76 1.62 23.56
C GLU A 291 27.66 2.78 23.95
N GLY A 292 27.59 3.23 25.20
CA GLY A 292 28.29 4.42 25.65
C GLY A 292 27.91 4.84 27.06
N ALA A 293 28.55 5.92 27.49
CA ALA A 293 28.29 6.59 28.76
C ALA A 293 27.76 8.01 28.51
N VAL A 294 26.87 8.46 29.39
CA VAL A 294 26.16 9.74 29.31
C VAL A 294 26.37 10.50 30.62
N TRP A 295 26.80 11.76 30.53
CA TRP A 295 27.02 12.62 31.69
C TRP A 295 26.55 14.06 31.42
N LEU A 296 26.34 14.82 32.48
CA LEU A 296 26.06 16.25 32.40
C LEU A 296 27.35 17.06 32.35
N GLU A 297 27.35 18.08 31.50
CA GLU A 297 28.37 19.12 31.49
C GLU A 297 27.68 20.48 31.32
N GLY A 298 27.52 21.20 32.44
CA GLY A 298 26.75 22.45 32.50
C GLY A 298 25.28 22.25 32.07
N ASP A 299 24.84 23.03 31.08
CA ASP A 299 23.50 22.96 30.50
C ASP A 299 23.38 21.98 29.32
N THR A 300 24.34 21.07 29.18
CA THR A 300 24.36 20.07 28.10
C THR A 300 24.45 18.64 28.63
N VAL A 301 23.89 17.71 27.85
CA VAL A 301 24.05 16.27 28.01
C VAL A 301 25.04 15.79 26.96
N ARG A 302 26.07 15.07 27.39
CA ARG A 302 27.07 14.45 26.50
C ARG A 302 26.92 12.94 26.52
N LYS A 303 26.94 12.32 25.34
CA LYS A 303 27.12 10.86 25.19
C LYS A 303 28.42 10.60 24.45
N GLN A 304 29.27 9.74 25.00
CA GLN A 304 30.40 9.16 24.30
C GLN A 304 30.09 7.70 23.97
N PHE A 305 30.21 7.34 22.70
CA PHE A 305 30.08 5.96 22.25
C PHE A 305 31.36 5.18 22.53
N TYR A 306 31.21 3.89 22.85
CA TYR A 306 32.34 2.97 22.96
C TYR A 306 32.91 2.63 21.57
N PRO A 307 34.15 2.11 21.48
CA PRO A 307 34.86 1.91 20.21
C PRO A 307 34.12 1.02 19.19
N TRP A 308 33.26 0.11 19.67
CA TRP A 308 32.52 -0.85 18.84
C TRP A 308 31.07 -0.43 18.56
N SER A 309 30.63 0.73 19.06
CA SER A 309 29.21 1.07 19.13
C SER A 309 28.74 2.02 18.03
N MET A 310 29.65 2.73 17.38
CA MET A 310 29.31 3.75 16.39
C MET A 310 30.39 3.91 15.33
N THR A 311 29.99 3.85 14.06
CA THR A 311 30.84 4.04 12.87
C THR A 311 30.58 5.39 12.20
N VAL A 312 31.51 5.84 11.35
CA VAL A 312 31.33 7.09 10.57
C VAL A 312 30.10 7.04 9.65
N THR A 313 29.80 5.86 9.11
CA THR A 313 28.62 5.64 8.24
C THR A 313 27.32 5.83 9.02
N GLU A 314 27.23 5.24 10.22
CA GLU A 314 26.06 5.40 11.10
C GLU A 314 25.88 6.86 11.53
N VAL A 315 26.96 7.56 11.92
CA VAL A 315 26.87 9.00 12.25
C VAL A 315 26.42 9.84 11.06
N THR A 316 26.90 9.54 9.86
CA THR A 316 26.48 10.25 8.65
C THR A 316 24.99 10.04 8.36
N MET A 317 24.51 8.80 8.50
CA MET A 317 23.08 8.48 8.38
C MET A 317 22.25 9.22 9.44
N LEU A 318 22.66 9.19 10.71
CA LEU A 318 21.95 9.87 11.80
C LEU A 318 21.91 11.38 11.61
N LYS A 319 22.98 12.00 11.10
CA LYS A 319 22.98 13.42 10.74
C LYS A 319 21.94 13.77 9.69
N GLU A 320 21.76 12.90 8.68
CA GLU A 320 20.75 13.14 7.65
C GLU A 320 19.32 12.91 8.17
N LEU A 321 19.09 11.82 8.89
CA LEU A 321 17.78 11.52 9.48
C LEU A 321 17.33 12.59 10.48
N LEU A 322 18.25 13.08 11.32
CA LEU A 322 17.96 14.07 12.37
C LEU A 322 18.16 15.51 11.92
N LYS A 323 18.25 15.75 10.61
CA LYS A 323 18.36 17.10 10.03
C LYS A 323 17.08 17.93 10.24
N ASN A 324 15.92 17.28 10.34
CA ASN A 324 14.64 17.92 10.58
C ASN A 324 14.43 18.17 12.07
N GLU A 325 14.39 19.45 12.46
CA GLU A 325 14.20 19.90 13.86
C GLU A 325 12.79 19.58 14.42
N ALA A 326 11.81 19.24 13.56
CA ALA A 326 10.45 18.90 13.98
C ALA A 326 10.29 17.43 14.43
N THR A 327 11.39 16.68 14.52
CA THR A 327 11.36 15.29 15.01
C THR A 327 11.22 15.24 16.54
N PRO A 328 10.51 14.26 17.12
CA PRO A 328 10.39 14.09 18.58
C PRO A 328 11.68 13.48 19.17
N ILE A 329 12.83 13.95 18.73
CA ILE A 329 14.18 13.51 19.11
C ILE A 329 15.00 14.79 19.39
N PRO A 330 15.74 14.86 20.51
CA PRO A 330 16.54 16.03 20.83
C PRO A 330 17.57 16.37 19.73
N PRO A 331 17.80 17.65 19.43
CA PRO A 331 18.83 18.05 18.47
C PRO A 331 20.21 17.67 19.00
N VAL A 332 21.09 17.20 18.11
CA VAL A 332 22.42 16.72 18.47
C VAL A 332 23.52 17.35 17.64
N GLN A 333 24.63 17.65 18.30
CA GLN A 333 25.88 18.08 17.68
C GLN A 333 26.94 16.99 17.81
N TRP A 334 27.37 16.45 16.67
CA TRP A 334 28.32 15.35 16.61
C TRP A 334 29.77 15.84 16.57
N SER A 335 30.65 15.17 17.31
CA SER A 335 32.10 15.39 17.28
C SER A 335 32.86 14.07 17.42
N GLN A 336 34.12 14.04 17.02
CA GLN A 336 34.99 12.89 17.19
C GLN A 336 36.17 13.24 18.12
N ALA A 337 36.43 12.39 19.10
CA ALA A 337 37.59 12.48 19.98
C ALA A 337 38.90 12.34 19.20
N ARG A 338 40.00 12.82 19.80
CA ARG A 338 41.36 12.56 19.29
C ARG A 338 41.68 11.06 19.18
N GLU A 339 41.08 10.25 20.04
CA GLU A 339 41.21 8.79 20.09
C GLU A 339 40.28 8.06 19.10
N GLY A 340 39.51 8.80 18.30
CA GLY A 340 38.61 8.27 17.27
C GLY A 340 37.19 7.95 17.74
N PHE A 341 36.87 8.14 19.03
CA PHE A 341 35.52 7.89 19.56
C PHE A 341 34.53 8.95 19.12
N TRP A 342 33.29 8.52 18.85
CA TRP A 342 32.22 9.45 18.52
C TRP A 342 31.52 9.95 19.78
N HIS A 343 31.18 11.23 19.78
CA HIS A 343 30.36 11.85 20.82
C HIS A 343 29.26 12.68 20.18
N TYR A 344 28.16 12.86 20.92
CA TYR A 344 27.27 13.98 20.67
C TYR A 344 27.07 14.82 21.93
N VAL A 345 26.65 16.07 21.69
CA VAL A 345 26.16 17.00 22.70
C VAL A 345 24.72 17.37 22.35
N THR A 346 23.85 17.41 23.34
CA THR A 346 22.45 17.86 23.21
C THR A 346 22.07 18.78 24.38
N PRO A 347 21.17 19.76 24.21
CA PRO A 347 20.73 20.61 25.30
C PRO A 347 20.08 19.81 26.44
N LYS A 348 20.30 20.26 27.68
CA LYS A 348 19.59 19.72 28.85
C LYS A 348 18.13 20.15 28.80
N VAL A 349 17.22 19.19 28.80
CA VAL A 349 15.76 19.42 28.84
C VAL A 349 15.20 18.86 30.15
N ALA A 350 14.28 19.59 30.76
CA ALA A 350 13.59 19.17 31.99
C ALA A 350 12.54 18.09 31.68
N TYR A 351 12.98 16.85 31.59
CA TYR A 351 12.13 15.70 31.30
C TYR A 351 11.45 15.15 32.55
N SER A 352 10.21 14.66 32.38
CA SER A 352 9.59 13.73 33.33
C SER A 352 9.63 12.28 32.82
N THR A 353 9.69 11.33 33.75
CA THR A 353 9.72 9.90 33.44
C THR A 353 8.34 9.38 33.10
N ILE A 354 8.30 8.37 32.24
CA ILE A 354 7.06 7.70 31.87
C ILE A 354 6.70 6.70 32.95
N ARG A 355 5.44 6.74 33.38
CA ARG A 355 4.87 5.77 34.33
C ARG A 355 4.44 4.49 33.58
N LYS A 356 3.44 3.77 34.10
CA LYS A 356 2.93 2.55 33.46
C LYS A 356 2.23 2.81 32.12
N HIS A 357 1.51 3.91 31.96
CA HIS A 357 0.73 4.21 30.74
C HIS A 357 1.10 5.58 30.15
N ILE A 358 0.92 5.72 28.85
CA ILE A 358 1.07 6.95 28.05
C ILE A 358 -0.30 7.31 27.48
N PRO A 359 -0.72 8.59 27.49
CA PRO A 359 -1.97 9.01 26.85
C PRO A 359 -2.03 8.61 25.37
N PHE A 360 -3.21 8.15 24.91
CA PHE A 360 -3.42 7.64 23.55
C PHE A 360 -3.00 8.64 22.47
N ASP A 361 -3.45 9.90 22.59
CA ASP A 361 -3.13 10.94 21.61
C ASP A 361 -1.63 11.21 21.52
N GLN A 362 -0.90 11.13 22.65
CA GLN A 362 0.55 11.35 22.65
C GLN A 362 1.30 10.22 21.92
N VAL A 363 0.82 8.97 22.05
CA VAL A 363 1.35 7.84 21.27
C VAL A 363 1.11 8.05 19.78
N VAL A 364 -0.11 8.46 19.38
CA VAL A 364 -0.46 8.69 17.97
C VAL A 364 0.36 9.83 17.38
N HIS A 365 0.42 11.00 18.04
CA HIS A 365 1.19 12.14 17.55
C HIS A 365 2.68 11.81 17.40
N PHE A 366 3.27 11.11 18.37
CA PHE A 366 4.66 10.68 18.31
C PHE A 366 4.94 9.76 17.11
N LEU A 367 4.11 8.73 16.90
CA LEU A 367 4.27 7.81 15.78
C LEU A 367 4.07 8.50 14.43
N GLN A 368 3.11 9.43 14.35
CA GLN A 368 2.88 10.21 13.14
C GLN A 368 4.05 11.14 12.82
N ALA A 369 4.64 11.79 13.83
CA ALA A 369 5.80 12.65 13.66
C ALA A 369 7.02 11.87 13.15
N LEU A 370 7.29 10.69 13.72
CA LEU A 370 8.38 9.83 13.25
C LEU A 370 8.13 9.31 11.83
N TYR A 371 6.91 8.90 11.49
CA TYR A 371 6.57 8.44 10.14
C TYR A 371 6.81 9.54 9.10
N LYS A 372 6.30 10.76 9.35
CA LYS A 372 6.47 11.91 8.46
C LYS A 372 7.93 12.34 8.31
N ALA A 373 8.75 12.10 9.33
CA ALA A 373 10.19 12.35 9.28
C ALA A 373 10.98 11.22 8.57
N GLY A 374 10.35 10.12 8.18
CA GLY A 374 11.06 8.98 7.59
C GLY A 374 11.94 8.23 8.59
N ILE A 375 11.55 8.18 9.87
CA ILE A 375 12.33 7.57 10.95
C ILE A 375 11.55 6.42 11.62
N ALA A 376 12.27 5.35 11.97
CA ALA A 376 11.81 4.34 12.92
C ALA A 376 12.88 4.09 13.99
N THR A 377 12.46 3.89 15.24
CA THR A 377 13.34 3.58 16.36
C THR A 377 13.16 2.11 16.77
N LEU A 378 14.21 1.31 16.70
CA LEU A 378 14.14 -0.15 16.92
C LEU A 378 14.11 -0.55 18.40
N ASN A 379 14.50 0.36 19.30
CA ASN A 379 14.62 0.11 20.73
C ASN A 379 13.63 0.98 21.54
N ILE A 380 12.35 0.66 21.40
CA ILE A 380 11.24 1.25 22.17
C ILE A 380 11.14 0.55 23.53
N LYS A 381 11.41 1.31 24.59
CA LYS A 381 11.23 0.95 26.00
C LYS A 381 11.04 2.24 26.82
N ARG A 382 10.45 2.16 28.01
CA ARG A 382 10.13 3.36 28.81
C ARG A 382 11.38 4.15 29.20
N ASP A 383 12.49 3.47 29.43
CA ASP A 383 13.79 4.09 29.74
C ASP A 383 14.32 5.00 28.62
N ASN A 384 13.94 4.73 27.37
CA ASN A 384 14.38 5.47 26.19
C ASN A 384 13.44 6.61 25.80
N LEU A 385 12.33 6.77 26.54
CA LEU A 385 11.27 7.72 26.24
C LEU A 385 11.09 8.69 27.43
N ARG A 386 10.80 9.95 27.15
CA ARG A 386 10.56 10.99 28.16
C ARG A 386 9.40 11.89 27.77
N LEU A 387 8.79 12.54 28.75
CA LEU A 387 7.81 13.59 28.50
C LEU A 387 8.47 14.95 28.68
N THR A 388 8.33 15.79 27.66
CA THR A 388 8.69 17.22 27.71
C THR A 388 7.82 17.98 28.73
N PRO A 389 8.21 19.20 29.15
CA PRO A 389 7.36 20.06 29.97
C PRO A 389 5.97 20.30 29.37
N GLU A 390 5.86 20.30 28.04
CA GLU A 390 4.61 20.46 27.29
C GLU A 390 3.78 19.16 27.22
N GLY A 391 4.30 18.05 27.74
CA GLY A 391 3.62 16.75 27.77
C GLY A 391 3.78 15.90 26.50
N ASN A 392 4.62 16.33 25.56
CA ASN A 392 4.92 15.58 24.34
C ASN A 392 5.96 14.49 24.58
N LEU A 393 5.82 13.36 23.89
CA LEU A 393 6.73 12.22 23.98
C LEU A 393 8.03 12.49 23.18
N HIS A 394 9.20 12.30 23.80
CA HIS A 394 10.53 12.40 23.19
C HIS A 394 11.28 11.07 23.29
N TYR A 395 12.00 10.71 22.24
CA TYR A 395 12.95 9.60 22.23
C TYR A 395 14.37 10.11 22.49
N ILE A 396 15.00 9.61 23.57
CA ILE A 396 16.28 10.15 24.08
C ILE A 396 17.47 9.20 23.89
N ASP A 397 17.24 7.96 23.47
CA ASP A 397 18.32 6.99 23.22
C ASP A 397 18.90 7.14 21.82
N ILE A 398 19.62 8.23 21.61
CA ILE A 398 20.20 8.56 20.31
C ILE A 398 21.40 7.62 20.05
N GLY A 399 21.31 6.86 18.96
CA GLY A 399 22.26 5.81 18.60
C GLY A 399 21.83 5.09 17.33
N LYS A 400 22.45 3.95 17.05
CA LYS A 400 22.22 3.16 15.82
C LYS A 400 20.81 2.57 15.73
N ASP A 401 20.04 2.53 16.81
CA ASP A 401 18.66 2.03 16.79
C ASP A 401 17.68 3.02 16.12
N ILE A 402 18.10 4.26 15.87
CA ILE A 402 17.40 5.18 14.98
C ILE A 402 17.76 4.79 13.54
N GLN A 403 16.75 4.36 12.78
CA GLN A 403 16.90 3.82 11.44
C GLN A 403 15.97 4.55 10.45
N PRO A 404 16.28 4.52 9.15
CA PRO A 404 15.33 4.94 8.13
C PRO A 404 14.01 4.17 8.23
N LEU A 405 12.91 4.84 7.91
CA LEU A 405 11.58 4.25 7.93
C LEU A 405 11.51 3.06 6.95
N THR A 406 11.08 1.93 7.48
CA THR A 406 10.56 0.81 6.69
C THR A 406 9.21 0.39 7.26
N THR A 407 8.34 -0.23 6.45
CA THR A 407 7.05 -0.73 6.93
C THR A 407 7.20 -1.75 8.06
N SER A 408 8.23 -2.59 8.00
CA SER A 408 8.54 -3.58 9.04
C SER A 408 9.00 -2.93 10.34
N TYR A 409 9.94 -1.98 10.28
CA TYR A 409 10.42 -1.27 11.46
C TYR A 409 9.33 -0.41 12.09
N PHE A 410 8.51 0.26 11.28
CA PHE A 410 7.41 1.06 11.79
C PHE A 410 6.33 0.22 12.46
N LEU A 411 5.96 -0.92 11.88
CA LEU A 411 5.00 -1.85 12.47
C LEU A 411 5.50 -2.40 13.82
N ASP A 412 6.76 -2.82 13.88
CA ASP A 412 7.38 -3.31 15.12
C ASP A 412 7.44 -2.22 16.20
N MET A 413 7.83 -0.99 15.81
CA MET A 413 7.88 0.18 16.70
C MET A 413 6.48 0.51 17.25
N CYS A 414 5.46 0.53 16.39
CA CYS A 414 4.07 0.78 16.78
C CYS A 414 3.57 -0.30 17.75
N ALA A 415 3.83 -1.58 17.48
CA ALA A 415 3.40 -2.68 18.34
C ALA A 415 4.03 -2.58 19.73
N ARG A 416 5.33 -2.30 19.81
CA ARG A 416 6.04 -2.12 21.08
C ARG A 416 5.50 -0.92 21.85
N LEU A 417 5.39 0.24 21.22
CA LEU A 417 4.91 1.46 21.87
C LEU A 417 3.45 1.31 22.33
N TYR A 418 2.60 0.69 21.51
CA TYR A 418 1.22 0.38 21.88
C TYR A 418 1.17 -0.59 23.09
N GLY A 419 1.98 -1.65 23.07
CA GLY A 419 2.09 -2.61 24.17
C GLY A 419 2.49 -1.95 25.49
N ILE A 420 3.59 -1.18 25.51
CA ILE A 420 4.09 -0.57 26.75
C ILE A 420 3.27 0.68 27.14
N GLY A 421 2.86 1.50 26.18
CA GLY A 421 2.20 2.78 26.43
C GLY A 421 0.71 2.63 26.72
N ILE A 422 -0.01 1.82 25.94
CA ILE A 422 -1.48 1.73 26.02
C ILE A 422 -1.91 0.53 26.87
N LEU A 423 -1.33 -0.65 26.61
CA LEU A 423 -1.71 -1.88 27.34
C LEU A 423 -0.97 -2.05 28.68
N GLY A 424 0.08 -1.26 28.92
CA GLY A 424 0.86 -1.32 30.15
C GLY A 424 1.68 -2.61 30.28
N TYR A 425 2.07 -3.24 29.16
CA TYR A 425 2.99 -4.38 29.14
C TYR A 425 4.38 -4.00 29.67
N ASP A 426 5.13 -5.01 30.12
CA ASP A 426 6.54 -4.87 30.46
C ASP A 426 7.36 -4.57 29.19
N ASP A 427 8.48 -3.86 29.33
CA ASP A 427 9.24 -3.32 28.19
C ASP A 427 9.70 -4.40 27.18
N GLU A 428 10.06 -5.60 27.64
CA GLU A 428 10.46 -6.71 26.76
C GLU A 428 9.31 -7.68 26.43
N GLU A 429 8.04 -7.38 26.73
CA GLU A 429 6.92 -8.30 26.43
C GLU A 429 6.87 -8.65 24.94
N LEU A 430 7.02 -7.64 24.08
CA LEU A 430 7.08 -7.81 22.63
C LEU A 430 8.53 -7.74 22.16
N VAL A 431 9.09 -8.88 21.75
CA VAL A 431 10.44 -8.96 21.16
C VAL A 431 10.45 -9.98 20.01
N ARG A 432 11.41 -9.85 19.09
CA ARG A 432 11.64 -10.86 18.05
C ARG A 432 12.15 -12.16 18.66
N ARG A 433 11.39 -13.24 18.46
CA ARG A 433 11.63 -14.58 19.00
C ARG A 433 11.31 -15.65 17.97
N SER A 434 11.85 -16.84 18.20
CA SER A 434 11.57 -18.02 17.39
C SER A 434 10.08 -18.39 17.50
N SER A 435 9.37 -18.40 16.38
CA SER A 435 7.95 -18.76 16.35
C SER A 435 7.57 -19.48 15.07
N THR A 436 6.55 -20.32 15.16
CA THR A 436 5.86 -20.97 14.04
C THR A 436 4.67 -20.16 13.53
N LEU A 437 4.25 -19.12 14.27
CA LEU A 437 3.22 -18.19 13.81
C LEU A 437 3.74 -17.35 12.64
N ARG A 438 2.84 -16.83 11.80
CA ARG A 438 3.18 -15.74 10.88
C ARG A 438 3.23 -14.40 11.62
N PRO A 439 4.00 -13.42 11.16
CA PRO A 439 4.06 -12.10 11.80
C PRO A 439 2.69 -11.47 12.05
N GLU A 440 1.79 -11.50 11.06
CA GLU A 440 0.45 -10.92 11.20
C GLU A 440 -0.44 -11.68 12.21
N GLU A 441 -0.22 -12.98 12.39
CA GLU A 441 -0.94 -13.79 13.38
C GLU A 441 -0.46 -13.45 14.79
N ALA A 442 0.87 -13.38 14.99
CA ALA A 442 1.45 -13.00 16.27
C ALA A 442 1.05 -11.59 16.71
N LEU A 443 1.00 -10.63 15.78
CA LEU A 443 0.56 -9.26 16.07
C LEU A 443 -0.95 -9.17 16.33
N SER A 444 -1.76 -10.03 15.71
CA SER A 444 -3.20 -10.08 15.94
C SER A 444 -3.57 -10.58 17.34
N GLU A 445 -2.64 -11.23 18.05
CA GLU A 445 -2.83 -11.62 19.45
C GLU A 445 -2.77 -10.42 20.42
N ILE A 446 -2.25 -9.26 19.98
CA ILE A 446 -2.18 -8.05 20.79
C ILE A 446 -3.56 -7.37 20.81
N PRO A 447 -4.23 -7.24 21.97
CA PRO A 447 -5.60 -6.71 22.05
C PRO A 447 -5.73 -5.30 21.45
N GLY A 448 -6.61 -5.16 20.46
CA GLY A 448 -6.93 -3.88 19.80
C GLY A 448 -5.88 -3.34 18.82
N PHE A 449 -4.69 -3.96 18.73
CA PHE A 449 -3.59 -3.43 17.92
C PHE A 449 -3.90 -3.37 16.43
N THR A 450 -4.62 -4.36 15.88
CA THR A 450 -5.04 -4.38 14.47
C THR A 450 -5.83 -3.13 14.09
N ASN A 451 -6.77 -2.71 14.94
CA ASN A 451 -7.59 -1.52 14.70
C ASN A 451 -6.76 -0.25 14.88
N PHE A 452 -5.96 -0.18 15.97
CA PHE A 452 -5.05 0.93 16.22
C PHE A 452 -4.12 1.21 15.03
N TYR A 453 -3.44 0.18 14.52
CA TYR A 453 -2.49 0.33 13.43
C TYR A 453 -3.20 0.70 12.11
N ARG A 454 -4.38 0.12 11.85
CA ARG A 454 -5.19 0.50 10.68
C ARG A 454 -5.55 1.98 10.72
N ASP A 455 -6.04 2.45 11.85
CA ASP A 455 -6.54 3.81 12.00
C ASP A 455 -5.38 4.82 12.00
N LEU A 456 -4.23 4.46 12.58
CA LEU A 456 -2.99 5.24 12.51
C LEU A 456 -2.51 5.44 11.06
N ILE A 457 -2.40 4.37 10.27
CA ILE A 457 -1.98 4.47 8.86
C ILE A 457 -3.03 5.18 8.02
N SER A 458 -4.32 4.94 8.27
CA SER A 458 -5.40 5.65 7.56
C SER A 458 -5.38 7.15 7.85
N GLY A 459 -5.11 7.55 9.11
CA GLY A 459 -5.00 8.97 9.49
C GLY A 459 -3.74 9.66 8.95
N LEU A 460 -2.66 8.91 8.68
CA LEU A 460 -1.44 9.43 8.04
C LEU A 460 -1.64 9.77 6.57
N HIS A 461 -2.57 9.07 5.90
CA HIS A 461 -2.71 9.05 4.45
C HIS A 461 -4.12 9.41 3.96
N GLY A 462 -5.00 9.81 4.87
CA GLY A 462 -6.37 10.17 4.57
C GLY A 462 -6.43 11.39 3.66
N GLN A 463 -6.87 11.20 2.42
CA GLN A 463 -7.18 12.30 1.50
C GLN A 463 -8.56 12.86 1.86
N ASP A 464 -8.66 14.20 1.96
CA ASP A 464 -9.94 14.91 2.08
C ASP A 464 -10.82 14.51 0.90
N SER A 465 -11.76 13.61 1.19
CA SER A 465 -12.72 13.12 0.20
C SER A 465 -13.86 14.13 0.13
N ALA A 466 -13.56 15.34 -0.37
CA ALA A 466 -14.62 16.24 -0.81
C ALA A 466 -15.49 15.45 -1.79
N VAL A 467 -16.78 15.32 -1.51
CA VAL A 467 -17.72 14.55 -2.33
C VAL A 467 -17.72 15.15 -3.72
N THR A 468 -16.98 14.52 -4.63
CA THR A 468 -16.83 14.96 -6.00
C THR A 468 -17.69 14.03 -6.84
N THR A 469 -18.83 14.54 -7.30
CA THR A 469 -19.68 13.85 -8.27
C THR A 469 -19.21 14.15 -9.69
N ALA A 470 -19.68 13.38 -10.66
CA ALA A 470 -19.54 13.76 -12.06
C ALA A 470 -20.12 15.17 -12.27
N PRO A 471 -19.54 15.97 -13.19
CA PRO A 471 -20.09 17.27 -13.53
C PRO A 471 -21.55 17.12 -13.99
N VAL A 472 -22.42 18.00 -13.51
CA VAL A 472 -23.83 18.05 -13.88
C VAL A 472 -24.01 19.28 -14.76
N ALA A 473 -24.87 19.19 -15.77
CA ALA A 473 -25.25 20.35 -16.58
C ALA A 473 -25.87 21.43 -15.66
N GLU A 474 -25.44 22.68 -15.85
CA GLU A 474 -25.90 23.80 -15.03
C GLU A 474 -27.19 24.43 -15.59
N ASN A 475 -27.44 24.26 -16.89
CA ASN A 475 -28.53 24.88 -17.61
C ASN A 475 -29.37 23.85 -18.36
N GLU A 476 -30.64 24.19 -18.60
CA GLU A 476 -31.57 23.45 -19.45
C GLU A 476 -32.07 24.36 -20.57
N ALA A 477 -31.92 23.91 -21.82
CA ALA A 477 -32.54 24.56 -22.97
C ALA A 477 -34.01 24.12 -23.09
N ALA A 478 -34.87 24.75 -22.29
CA ALA A 478 -36.29 24.42 -22.15
C ALA A 478 -37.12 24.53 -23.44
N ASP A 479 -36.58 25.16 -24.49
CA ASP A 479 -37.24 25.33 -25.79
C ASP A 479 -36.54 24.57 -26.93
N VAL A 480 -35.71 23.56 -26.59
CA VAL A 480 -35.00 22.70 -27.55
C VAL A 480 -35.22 21.23 -27.24
N THR A 481 -35.68 20.47 -28.24
CA THR A 481 -35.71 19.00 -28.22
C THR A 481 -34.52 18.44 -29.01
N LEU A 482 -33.83 17.43 -28.46
CA LEU A 482 -32.90 16.59 -29.22
C LEU A 482 -33.68 15.44 -29.88
N LEU A 483 -33.69 15.38 -31.21
CA LEU A 483 -34.33 14.31 -32.00
C LEU A 483 -33.27 13.43 -32.67
N ILE A 484 -33.14 12.19 -32.22
CA ILE A 484 -32.24 11.19 -32.81
C ILE A 484 -33.06 10.27 -33.70
N LYS A 485 -32.64 10.05 -34.95
CA LYS A 485 -33.40 9.25 -35.93
C LYS A 485 -32.70 7.92 -36.19
N CYS A 486 -33.47 6.84 -36.16
CA CYS A 486 -32.99 5.49 -36.50
C CYS A 486 -34.04 4.71 -37.30
N CYS A 487 -33.60 3.63 -37.93
CA CYS A 487 -34.44 2.69 -38.67
C CYS A 487 -34.04 1.25 -38.35
N ALA A 488 -34.76 0.28 -38.90
CA ALA A 488 -34.51 -1.15 -38.64
C ALA A 488 -33.08 -1.61 -38.97
N GLN A 489 -32.34 -0.93 -39.85
CA GLN A 489 -30.96 -1.31 -40.21
C GLN A 489 -29.92 -0.90 -39.15
N ASP A 490 -30.29 -0.04 -38.21
CA ASP A 490 -29.38 0.50 -37.20
C ASP A 490 -29.28 -0.38 -35.95
N ALA A 491 -29.87 -1.58 -35.97
CA ALA A 491 -29.94 -2.50 -34.83
C ALA A 491 -28.57 -2.85 -34.22
N ASP A 492 -27.53 -3.05 -35.05
CA ASP A 492 -26.18 -3.40 -34.58
C ASP A 492 -25.51 -2.17 -33.90
N GLY A 493 -25.57 -2.12 -32.57
CA GLY A 493 -24.89 -1.11 -31.76
C GLY A 493 -25.68 0.18 -31.50
N LEU A 494 -27.00 0.19 -31.73
CA LEU A 494 -27.88 1.36 -31.52
C LEU A 494 -27.74 1.96 -30.11
N TYR A 495 -27.78 1.12 -29.06
CA TYR A 495 -27.70 1.59 -27.68
C TYR A 495 -26.44 2.42 -27.42
N GLU A 496 -25.27 1.87 -27.78
CA GLU A 496 -23.98 2.55 -27.57
C GLU A 496 -23.86 3.85 -28.37
N GLN A 497 -24.46 3.85 -29.55
CA GLN A 497 -24.42 4.98 -30.46
C GLN A 497 -25.35 6.13 -29.98
N VAL A 498 -26.55 5.82 -29.49
CA VAL A 498 -27.43 6.82 -28.86
C VAL A 498 -26.81 7.33 -27.55
N ALA A 499 -26.26 6.45 -26.71
CA ALA A 499 -25.57 6.84 -25.49
C ALA A 499 -24.39 7.80 -25.77
N HIS A 500 -23.60 7.53 -26.83
CA HIS A 500 -22.56 8.44 -27.31
C HIS A 500 -23.13 9.83 -27.65
N ILE A 501 -24.17 9.90 -28.50
CA ILE A 501 -24.78 11.16 -28.91
C ILE A 501 -25.29 11.94 -27.69
N VAL A 502 -26.12 11.32 -26.85
CA VAL A 502 -26.74 11.98 -25.70
C VAL A 502 -25.69 12.52 -24.74
N THR A 503 -24.70 11.71 -24.36
CA THR A 503 -23.67 12.13 -23.40
C THR A 503 -22.74 13.21 -23.95
N GLN A 504 -22.49 13.23 -25.27
CA GLN A 504 -21.69 14.28 -25.92
C GLN A 504 -22.46 15.59 -26.13
N LEU A 505 -23.78 15.59 -26.04
CA LEU A 505 -24.62 16.75 -26.33
C LEU A 505 -25.26 17.36 -25.06
N SER A 506 -25.53 16.56 -24.03
CA SER A 506 -26.24 17.01 -22.82
C SER A 506 -25.36 17.78 -21.81
N PHE A 507 -24.21 18.32 -22.21
CA PHE A 507 -23.33 19.13 -21.36
C PHE A 507 -22.64 20.24 -22.18
N PRO A 508 -22.54 21.50 -21.68
CA PRO A 508 -22.94 21.97 -20.35
C PRO A 508 -24.45 22.25 -20.18
N THR A 509 -25.22 22.15 -21.25
CA THR A 509 -26.65 22.46 -21.30
C THR A 509 -27.44 21.22 -21.71
N THR A 510 -28.50 20.88 -20.98
CA THR A 510 -29.42 19.79 -21.33
C THR A 510 -30.56 20.25 -22.25
N PHE A 511 -31.33 19.31 -22.78
CA PHE A 511 -32.50 19.57 -23.61
C PHE A 511 -33.78 19.45 -22.78
N ALA A 512 -34.84 20.17 -23.19
CA ALA A 512 -36.18 19.99 -22.64
C ALA A 512 -36.67 18.55 -22.79
N GLU A 513 -36.33 17.93 -23.92
CA GLU A 513 -36.64 16.55 -24.19
C GLU A 513 -35.59 15.91 -25.13
N THR A 514 -35.37 14.61 -24.97
CA THR A 514 -34.55 13.80 -25.87
C THR A 514 -35.40 12.67 -26.40
N ILE A 515 -35.60 12.66 -27.71
CA ILE A 515 -36.54 11.78 -28.40
C ILE A 515 -35.80 10.89 -29.38
N LEU A 516 -36.12 9.60 -29.39
CA LEU A 516 -35.67 8.66 -30.42
C LEU A 516 -36.83 8.39 -31.40
N LEU A 517 -36.66 8.81 -32.65
CA LEU A 517 -37.57 8.49 -33.76
C LEU A 517 -37.17 7.15 -34.39
N VAL A 518 -38.10 6.21 -34.44
CA VAL A 518 -37.94 4.89 -35.06
C VAL A 518 -38.77 4.83 -36.35
N ASP A 519 -38.09 4.78 -37.50
CA ASP A 519 -38.75 4.48 -38.77
C ASP A 519 -39.10 2.99 -38.85
N GLY A 520 -40.40 2.68 -38.88
CA GLY A 520 -40.93 1.32 -38.94
C GLY A 520 -40.94 0.69 -40.34
N TYR A 521 -40.27 1.28 -41.32
CA TYR A 521 -40.08 0.72 -42.66
C TYR A 521 -39.18 -0.53 -42.62
N ALA A 522 -39.64 -1.63 -43.22
CA ALA A 522 -38.97 -2.92 -43.18
C ALA A 522 -38.03 -3.18 -44.38
N GLY A 523 -37.91 -2.21 -45.30
CA GLY A 523 -37.12 -2.34 -46.53
C GLY A 523 -37.94 -2.72 -47.77
N PRO A 524 -37.29 -2.79 -48.95
CA PRO A 524 -35.85 -2.57 -49.16
C PRO A 524 -35.46 -1.09 -49.07
N PHE A 525 -34.31 -0.79 -48.47
CA PHE A 525 -33.84 0.59 -48.27
C PHE A 525 -33.08 1.12 -49.48
N LEU A 526 -33.11 2.45 -49.71
CA LEU A 526 -32.34 3.09 -50.80
C LEU A 526 -30.84 2.74 -50.77
N ARG A 527 -30.27 2.60 -49.58
CA ARG A 527 -28.87 2.17 -49.37
C ARG A 527 -28.80 1.17 -48.22
N GLN A 528 -29.26 -0.05 -48.49
CA GLN A 528 -29.20 -1.14 -47.52
C GLN A 528 -27.75 -1.54 -47.21
N TYR A 529 -27.39 -1.53 -45.93
CA TYR A 529 -26.04 -1.87 -45.45
C TYR A 529 -26.02 -2.97 -44.37
N ALA A 530 -27.18 -3.27 -43.79
CA ALA A 530 -27.38 -4.33 -42.80
C ALA A 530 -28.77 -4.96 -42.99
N GLU A 531 -28.93 -6.18 -42.48
CA GLU A 531 -30.23 -6.81 -42.39
C GLU A 531 -31.12 -6.03 -41.41
N PRO A 532 -32.36 -5.66 -41.78
CA PRO A 532 -33.24 -4.91 -40.91
C PRO A 532 -33.75 -5.77 -39.74
N ASP A 533 -33.63 -5.25 -38.53
CA ASP A 533 -34.15 -5.86 -37.31
C ASP A 533 -34.87 -4.80 -36.45
N LEU A 534 -36.13 -4.54 -36.81
CA LEU A 534 -36.96 -3.54 -36.12
C LEU A 534 -37.23 -3.91 -34.66
N GLN A 535 -37.33 -5.21 -34.34
CA GLN A 535 -37.61 -5.64 -32.97
C GLN A 535 -36.43 -5.33 -32.05
N SER A 536 -35.20 -5.63 -32.48
CA SER A 536 -33.98 -5.27 -31.74
C SER A 536 -33.84 -3.76 -31.52
N VAL A 537 -34.18 -2.94 -32.52
CA VAL A 537 -34.20 -1.47 -32.39
C VAL A 537 -35.19 -1.03 -31.31
N LEU A 538 -36.42 -1.57 -31.32
CA LEU A 538 -37.45 -1.25 -30.33
C LEU A 538 -37.06 -1.70 -28.91
N ASP A 539 -36.47 -2.89 -28.77
CA ASP A 539 -35.99 -3.41 -27.48
C ASP A 539 -34.86 -2.52 -26.91
N GLN A 540 -33.91 -2.12 -27.76
CA GLN A 540 -32.83 -1.20 -27.37
C GLN A 540 -33.36 0.21 -27.05
N ALA A 541 -34.35 0.72 -27.80
CA ALA A 541 -35.01 1.99 -27.52
C ALA A 541 -35.72 1.98 -26.16
N ALA A 542 -36.45 0.90 -25.84
CA ALA A 542 -37.08 0.72 -24.54
C ALA A 542 -36.04 0.70 -23.41
N ARG A 543 -34.89 0.06 -23.63
CA ARG A 543 -33.78 0.07 -22.67
C ARG A 543 -33.17 1.46 -22.49
N LEU A 544 -32.91 2.20 -23.57
CA LEU A 544 -32.40 3.58 -23.50
C LEU A 544 -33.32 4.49 -22.67
N LYS A 545 -34.65 4.31 -22.81
CA LYS A 545 -35.65 5.02 -22.01
C LYS A 545 -35.63 4.59 -20.55
N ALA A 546 -35.54 3.29 -20.27
CA ALA A 546 -35.45 2.76 -18.90
C ALA A 546 -34.18 3.23 -18.16
N ASP A 547 -33.06 3.36 -18.87
CA ASP A 547 -31.79 3.84 -18.33
C ASP A 547 -31.73 5.38 -18.23
N GLY A 548 -32.80 6.09 -18.63
CA GLY A 548 -32.91 7.56 -18.53
C GLY A 548 -32.08 8.35 -19.54
N LEU A 549 -31.59 7.71 -20.61
CA LEU A 549 -30.83 8.38 -21.67
C LEU A 549 -31.73 9.12 -22.67
N ILE A 550 -32.98 8.67 -22.83
CA ILE A 550 -34.00 9.31 -23.66
C ILE A 550 -35.31 9.42 -22.88
N HIS A 551 -36.16 10.38 -23.24
CA HIS A 551 -37.45 10.65 -22.61
C HIS A 551 -38.59 9.94 -23.36
N GLU A 552 -38.59 10.02 -24.69
CA GLU A 552 -39.66 9.49 -25.53
C GLU A 552 -39.14 8.70 -26.74
N ILE A 553 -39.96 7.72 -27.16
CA ILE A 553 -39.77 6.94 -28.38
C ILE A 553 -40.95 7.27 -29.29
N LEU A 554 -40.67 7.76 -30.49
CA LEU A 554 -41.68 8.09 -31.48
C LEU A 554 -41.65 7.07 -32.62
N THR A 555 -42.81 6.46 -32.90
CA THR A 555 -42.99 5.54 -34.04
C THR A 555 -44.14 6.07 -34.91
N PRO A 556 -43.87 6.50 -36.16
CA PRO A 556 -44.90 7.05 -37.03
C PRO A 556 -46.01 6.03 -37.34
N PRO A 557 -47.29 6.44 -37.33
CA PRO A 557 -48.39 5.54 -37.68
C PRO A 557 -48.36 5.22 -39.18
N LYS A 558 -48.68 3.98 -39.53
CA LYS A 558 -48.61 3.45 -40.92
C LYS A 558 -49.87 3.69 -41.76
N GLY A 559 -50.91 4.31 -41.19
CA GLY A 559 -52.20 4.48 -41.86
C GLY A 559 -52.16 5.56 -42.94
N THR A 560 -52.77 5.28 -44.10
CA THR A 560 -52.89 6.19 -45.25
C THR A 560 -53.43 7.56 -44.85
N GLU A 561 -54.50 7.61 -44.05
CA GLU A 561 -55.12 8.86 -43.59
C GLU A 561 -54.14 9.72 -42.77
N SER A 562 -53.32 9.08 -41.93
CA SER A 562 -52.31 9.78 -41.12
C SER A 562 -51.19 10.36 -41.98
N ILE A 563 -50.78 9.64 -43.03
CA ILE A 563 -49.75 10.07 -43.97
C ILE A 563 -50.24 11.26 -44.79
N GLN A 564 -51.42 11.12 -45.39
CA GLN A 564 -52.05 12.17 -46.19
C GLN A 564 -52.29 13.45 -45.38
N ALA A 565 -52.72 13.36 -44.12
CA ALA A 565 -52.92 14.53 -43.27
C ALA A 565 -51.61 15.30 -43.02
N ILE A 566 -50.49 14.60 -42.81
CA ILE A 566 -49.17 15.23 -42.64
C ILE A 566 -48.68 15.86 -43.93
N TYR A 567 -48.87 15.20 -45.08
CA TYR A 567 -48.49 15.75 -46.38
C TYR A 567 -49.36 16.91 -46.82
N GLU A 568 -50.65 16.91 -46.50
CA GLU A 568 -51.53 18.07 -46.71
C GLU A 568 -51.01 19.27 -45.89
N GLN A 569 -50.66 19.04 -44.62
CA GLN A 569 -50.11 20.08 -43.75
C GLN A 569 -48.76 20.63 -44.26
N TRP A 570 -47.85 19.75 -44.68
CA TRP A 570 -46.49 20.15 -45.06
C TRP A 570 -46.36 20.61 -46.51
N PHE A 571 -47.09 19.98 -47.42
CA PHE A 571 -46.91 20.12 -48.87
C PHE A 571 -48.16 20.58 -49.62
N GLY A 572 -49.29 20.73 -48.93
CA GLY A 572 -50.53 21.23 -49.53
C GLY A 572 -51.19 20.25 -50.49
N THR A 573 -50.92 18.95 -50.34
CA THR A 573 -51.55 17.88 -51.13
C THR A 573 -51.68 16.57 -50.35
N SER A 574 -52.83 15.93 -50.49
CA SER A 574 -53.13 14.58 -49.99
C SER A 574 -52.98 13.50 -51.08
N GLU A 575 -52.44 13.83 -52.26
CA GLU A 575 -52.32 12.89 -53.39
C GLU A 575 -51.30 11.77 -53.14
N ALA A 576 -50.34 11.99 -52.23
CA ALA A 576 -49.34 11.00 -51.87
C ALA A 576 -49.68 10.28 -50.56
N SER A 577 -49.41 8.97 -50.50
CA SER A 577 -49.60 8.17 -49.28
C SER A 577 -48.44 7.23 -48.95
N ASP A 578 -47.39 7.21 -49.76
CA ASP A 578 -46.15 6.49 -49.44
C ASP A 578 -45.30 7.25 -48.42
N THR A 579 -44.62 6.51 -47.54
CA THR A 579 -43.73 7.11 -46.53
C THR A 579 -42.39 7.59 -47.09
N HIS A 580 -42.08 7.23 -48.34
CA HIS A 580 -40.83 7.49 -49.04
C HIS A 580 -41.06 8.21 -50.37
N THR A 581 -40.05 8.96 -50.81
CA THR A 581 -40.03 9.64 -52.12
C THR A 581 -39.98 8.65 -53.28
N ILE A 582 -40.14 9.15 -54.52
CA ILE A 582 -39.97 8.34 -55.74
C ILE A 582 -38.61 7.63 -55.83
N ASN A 583 -37.56 8.23 -55.26
CA ASN A 583 -36.22 7.67 -55.19
C ASN A 583 -36.01 6.80 -53.93
N ASN A 584 -37.07 6.37 -53.26
CA ASN A 584 -37.03 5.54 -52.05
C ASN A 584 -36.27 6.20 -50.86
N ALA A 585 -36.15 7.53 -50.83
CA ALA A 585 -35.62 8.24 -49.67
C ALA A 585 -36.73 8.48 -48.62
N PRO A 586 -36.48 8.28 -47.31
CA PRO A 586 -37.49 8.51 -46.27
C PRO A 586 -37.97 9.96 -46.26
N LEU A 587 -39.27 10.16 -46.07
CA LEU A 587 -39.89 11.49 -46.01
C LEU A 587 -40.85 11.61 -44.82
N TYR A 588 -41.91 10.81 -44.81
CA TYR A 588 -42.99 10.90 -43.82
C TYR A 588 -42.53 10.81 -42.35
N PRO A 589 -41.65 9.86 -41.95
CA PRO A 589 -41.27 9.71 -40.55
C PRO A 589 -40.76 11.01 -39.91
N GLN A 590 -39.96 11.78 -40.65
CA GLN A 590 -39.31 12.99 -40.14
C GLN A 590 -40.29 14.16 -40.04
N VAL A 591 -41.08 14.42 -41.09
CA VAL A 591 -42.07 15.52 -41.07
C VAL A 591 -43.21 15.23 -40.08
N TRP A 592 -43.55 13.96 -39.87
CA TRP A 592 -44.46 13.55 -38.79
C TRP A 592 -43.82 13.80 -37.41
N ALA A 593 -42.56 13.44 -37.19
CA ALA A 593 -41.90 13.72 -35.91
C ALA A 593 -41.85 15.23 -35.61
N PHE A 594 -41.54 16.06 -36.62
CA PHE A 594 -41.54 17.51 -36.48
C PHE A 594 -42.92 18.10 -36.15
N SER A 595 -44.02 17.43 -36.50
CA SER A 595 -45.38 17.85 -36.11
C SER A 595 -45.73 17.45 -34.67
N LYS A 596 -44.99 16.51 -34.07
CA LYS A 596 -45.17 16.08 -32.67
C LYS A 596 -44.35 16.89 -31.66
N ILE A 597 -43.20 17.40 -32.07
CA ILE A 597 -42.33 18.21 -31.21
C ILE A 597 -43.03 19.51 -30.80
N GLN A 598 -43.09 19.80 -29.50
CA GLN A 598 -43.76 20.98 -28.96
C GLN A 598 -42.84 22.19 -28.80
N THR A 599 -41.55 21.96 -28.59
CA THR A 599 -40.55 23.02 -28.49
C THR A 599 -40.44 23.80 -29.80
N ARG A 600 -40.02 25.06 -29.70
CA ARG A 600 -39.74 25.90 -30.87
C ARG A 600 -38.60 25.33 -31.70
N TYR A 601 -37.54 24.88 -31.04
CA TYR A 601 -36.35 24.38 -31.71
C TYR A 601 -36.22 22.86 -31.59
N VAL A 602 -35.71 22.24 -32.65
CA VAL A 602 -35.26 20.85 -32.62
C VAL A 602 -33.82 20.75 -33.10
N LEU A 603 -32.95 20.17 -32.29
CA LEU A 603 -31.65 19.70 -32.74
C LEU A 603 -31.83 18.26 -33.21
N GLN A 604 -31.79 18.04 -34.52
CA GLN A 604 -32.02 16.72 -35.10
C GLN A 604 -30.72 16.10 -35.60
N CYS A 605 -30.54 14.80 -35.42
CA CYS A 605 -29.42 14.06 -36.00
C CYS A 605 -29.77 12.63 -36.41
N ASP A 606 -29.01 12.09 -37.36
CA ASP A 606 -29.00 10.65 -37.64
C ASP A 606 -28.34 9.91 -36.48
N CYS A 607 -28.79 8.70 -36.14
CA CYS A 607 -28.21 7.96 -35.03
C CYS A 607 -26.76 7.58 -35.30
N ASP A 608 -26.30 7.45 -36.54
CA ASP A 608 -24.95 6.97 -36.86
C ASP A 608 -23.86 8.06 -36.80
N VAL A 609 -24.18 9.32 -36.47
CA VAL A 609 -23.17 10.38 -36.38
C VAL A 609 -22.25 10.22 -35.17
N LEU A 610 -20.96 10.48 -35.36
CA LEU A 610 -19.98 10.56 -34.28
C LEU A 610 -19.82 12.02 -33.86
N VAL A 611 -20.32 12.36 -32.68
CA VAL A 611 -20.11 13.67 -32.04
C VAL A 611 -18.74 13.74 -31.37
N GLY A 612 -18.00 14.84 -31.61
CA GLY A 612 -16.75 15.12 -30.92
C GLY A 612 -16.74 16.49 -30.25
N ARG A 613 -16.08 16.53 -29.09
CA ARG A 613 -15.93 17.72 -28.25
C ARG A 613 -14.46 17.88 -27.84
N LYS A 614 -13.77 18.89 -28.40
CA LYS A 614 -12.40 19.27 -27.98
C LYS A 614 -12.40 19.81 -26.54
N ARG A 615 -13.51 20.43 -26.13
CA ARG A 615 -13.74 20.98 -24.80
C ARG A 615 -15.18 20.70 -24.38
N MET A 616 -15.40 19.92 -23.32
CA MET A 616 -16.77 19.58 -22.88
C MET A 616 -17.55 20.80 -22.40
N GLY A 617 -16.88 21.80 -21.82
CA GLY A 617 -17.53 23.04 -21.38
C GLY A 617 -17.88 24.06 -22.47
N HIS A 618 -17.72 23.73 -23.76
CA HIS A 618 -18.16 24.61 -24.85
C HIS A 618 -19.68 24.52 -25.03
N ASP A 619 -20.43 25.59 -24.75
CA ASP A 619 -21.87 25.61 -24.99
C ASP A 619 -22.21 25.84 -26.47
N TYR A 620 -22.08 24.78 -27.26
CA TYR A 620 -22.39 24.80 -28.68
C TYR A 620 -23.86 25.12 -28.97
N LEU A 621 -24.77 24.82 -28.04
CA LEU A 621 -26.20 24.96 -28.27
C LEU A 621 -26.59 26.44 -28.21
N THR A 622 -26.05 27.18 -27.24
CA THR A 622 -26.17 28.64 -27.18
C THR A 622 -25.62 29.30 -28.45
N ASP A 623 -24.43 28.90 -28.94
CA ASP A 623 -23.88 29.42 -30.20
C ASP A 623 -24.86 29.24 -31.39
N MET A 624 -25.49 28.06 -31.49
CA MET A 624 -26.45 27.76 -32.55
C MET A 624 -27.78 28.51 -32.38
N LEU A 625 -28.25 28.69 -31.14
CA LEU A 625 -29.47 29.45 -30.83
C LEU A 625 -29.31 30.94 -31.13
N ASP A 626 -28.14 31.51 -30.81
CA ASP A 626 -27.80 32.89 -31.17
C ASP A 626 -27.76 33.05 -32.70
N ALA A 627 -27.15 32.09 -33.41
CA ALA A 627 -27.09 32.12 -34.87
C ALA A 627 -28.47 31.99 -35.54
N ILE A 628 -29.33 31.08 -35.05
CA ILE A 628 -30.66 30.88 -35.64
C ILE A 628 -31.61 32.03 -35.30
N SER A 629 -31.31 32.85 -34.29
CA SER A 629 -32.16 33.99 -33.91
C SER A 629 -32.27 35.05 -35.01
N VAL A 630 -31.27 35.15 -35.89
CA VAL A 630 -31.22 36.08 -37.05
C VAL A 630 -32.49 35.96 -37.89
N ASP A 631 -33.07 37.09 -38.31
CA ASP A 631 -34.30 37.10 -39.09
C ASP A 631 -34.14 36.30 -40.40
N GLY A 632 -35.15 35.49 -40.72
CA GLY A 632 -35.15 34.61 -41.89
C GLY A 632 -34.40 33.27 -41.74
N ALA A 633 -33.52 33.09 -40.74
CA ALA A 633 -32.83 31.82 -40.53
C ALA A 633 -33.82 30.71 -40.11
N LEU A 634 -33.88 29.62 -40.86
CA LEU A 634 -34.73 28.45 -40.59
C LEU A 634 -33.96 27.30 -39.94
N SER A 635 -32.65 27.22 -40.20
CA SER A 635 -31.81 26.16 -39.65
C SER A 635 -30.35 26.57 -39.52
N VAL A 636 -29.63 25.87 -38.64
CA VAL A 636 -28.18 25.97 -38.45
C VAL A 636 -27.59 24.56 -38.50
N GLY A 637 -26.66 24.32 -39.42
CA GLY A 637 -25.94 23.04 -39.50
C GLY A 637 -24.93 22.90 -38.37
N PHE A 638 -24.81 21.69 -37.81
CA PHE A 638 -23.78 21.41 -36.81
C PHE A 638 -22.38 21.45 -37.44
N ASN A 639 -21.38 21.77 -36.64
CA ASN A 639 -19.99 21.89 -37.09
C ASN A 639 -19.42 20.55 -37.59
N ILE A 640 -18.49 20.61 -38.54
CA ILE A 640 -17.68 19.47 -39.00
C ILE A 640 -16.24 19.65 -38.47
N PRO A 641 -15.38 18.61 -38.48
CA PRO A 641 -13.98 18.77 -38.12
C PRO A 641 -13.32 19.88 -38.93
N LYS A 642 -12.64 20.81 -38.26
CA LYS A 642 -11.88 21.89 -38.89
C LYS A 642 -10.39 21.79 -38.60
N ALA A 643 -9.59 22.20 -39.57
CA ALA A 643 -8.14 22.34 -39.41
C ALA A 643 -7.78 23.51 -38.49
N THR A 644 -8.67 24.50 -38.36
CA THR A 644 -8.53 25.62 -37.42
C THR A 644 -9.24 25.35 -36.09
N ASN A 645 -8.81 26.05 -35.05
CA ASN A 645 -9.52 26.17 -33.77
C ASN A 645 -10.30 27.48 -33.65
N ASP A 646 -10.17 28.40 -34.62
CA ASP A 646 -10.86 29.68 -34.61
C ASP A 646 -12.35 29.50 -34.91
N ALA A 647 -13.19 30.27 -34.21
CA ALA A 647 -14.61 30.33 -34.50
C ALA A 647 -14.86 30.94 -35.89
N LEU A 648 -15.68 30.27 -36.69
CA LEU A 648 -16.07 30.73 -38.02
C LEU A 648 -17.42 31.45 -37.93
N ALA A 649 -17.56 32.58 -38.61
CA ALA A 649 -18.83 33.27 -38.68
C ALA A 649 -19.92 32.39 -39.32
N TYR A 650 -21.13 32.40 -38.74
CA TYR A 650 -22.28 31.77 -39.36
C TYR A 650 -22.68 32.49 -40.64
N GLN A 651 -22.85 31.74 -41.74
CA GLN A 651 -23.18 32.27 -43.05
C GLN A 651 -24.14 31.37 -43.83
N GLY A 652 -24.92 31.97 -44.74
CA GLY A 652 -25.78 31.27 -45.69
C GLY A 652 -26.78 32.22 -46.36
N LYS A 653 -26.85 32.19 -47.69
CA LYS A 653 -27.84 32.91 -48.50
C LYS A 653 -29.08 32.05 -48.76
N ALA A 654 -30.15 32.69 -49.22
CA ALA A 654 -31.41 32.02 -49.50
C ALA A 654 -31.24 30.92 -50.55
N GLY A 655 -31.53 29.67 -50.16
CA GLY A 655 -31.37 28.47 -50.98
C GLY A 655 -29.92 27.99 -51.19
N GLU A 656 -28.91 28.68 -50.64
CA GLU A 656 -27.49 28.30 -50.78
C GLU A 656 -27.21 26.93 -50.14
N PHE A 657 -27.67 26.76 -48.90
CA PHE A 657 -27.54 25.50 -48.18
C PHE A 657 -28.92 24.89 -47.91
N PRO A 658 -29.11 23.59 -48.16
CA PRO A 658 -30.24 22.89 -47.57
C PRO A 658 -30.05 22.85 -46.04
N PRO A 659 -31.13 22.74 -45.26
CA PRO A 659 -31.04 22.33 -43.87
C PRO A 659 -30.19 21.06 -43.75
N GLU A 660 -29.23 21.05 -42.82
CA GLU A 660 -28.34 19.89 -42.65
C GLU A 660 -29.16 18.72 -42.09
N VAL A 661 -29.35 17.70 -42.93
CA VAL A 661 -30.23 16.56 -42.62
C VAL A 661 -29.60 15.60 -41.63
N ARG A 662 -28.27 15.52 -41.58
CA ARG A 662 -27.57 14.56 -40.70
C ARG A 662 -27.41 15.07 -39.29
N PHE A 663 -27.23 16.38 -39.14
CA PHE A 663 -27.08 17.01 -37.85
C PHE A 663 -27.28 18.54 -37.94
N GLY A 664 -28.41 19.05 -37.45
CA GLY A 664 -28.69 20.49 -37.48
C GLY A 664 -29.81 20.92 -36.54
N LEU A 665 -29.77 22.19 -36.14
CA LEU A 665 -30.81 22.86 -35.36
C LEU A 665 -31.83 23.48 -36.32
N LEU A 666 -33.13 23.28 -36.06
CA LEU A 666 -34.23 23.84 -36.84
C LEU A 666 -35.13 24.70 -35.95
N ASP A 667 -35.63 25.83 -36.48
CA ASP A 667 -36.71 26.61 -35.86
C ASP A 667 -38.06 26.12 -36.42
N LEU A 668 -38.69 25.17 -35.71
CA LEU A 668 -39.95 24.57 -36.14
C LEU A 668 -41.09 25.57 -36.15
N HIS A 669 -41.06 26.59 -35.29
CA HIS A 669 -42.07 27.65 -35.30
C HIS A 669 -42.01 28.45 -36.61
N ARG A 670 -40.82 28.89 -37.03
CA ARG A 670 -40.65 29.58 -38.31
C ARG A 670 -40.94 28.67 -39.50
N ILE A 671 -40.51 27.41 -39.46
CA ILE A 671 -40.80 26.45 -40.54
C ILE A 671 -42.30 26.25 -40.69
N ARG A 672 -43.04 26.03 -39.59
CA ARG A 672 -44.52 25.90 -39.63
C ARG A 672 -45.20 27.13 -40.23
N GLY A 673 -44.68 28.32 -39.94
CA GLY A 673 -45.16 29.57 -40.55
C GLY A 673 -44.93 29.69 -42.06
N CYS A 674 -44.09 28.81 -42.63
CA CYS A 674 -43.83 28.73 -44.07
C CYS A 674 -44.66 27.63 -44.77
N LEU A 675 -45.28 26.72 -44.01
CA LEU A 675 -46.03 25.59 -44.57
C LEU A 675 -47.45 26.05 -45.02
N PRO A 676 -48.03 25.40 -46.06
CA PRO A 676 -47.44 24.33 -46.86
C PRO A 676 -46.40 24.86 -47.87
N ILE A 677 -45.38 24.04 -48.18
CA ILE A 677 -44.34 24.32 -49.18
C ILE A 677 -44.46 23.37 -50.38
N ASN A 678 -44.05 23.79 -51.57
CA ASN A 678 -44.19 22.95 -52.76
C ASN A 678 -43.29 21.70 -52.71
N ASN A 679 -43.88 20.52 -52.94
CA ASN A 679 -43.16 19.26 -53.18
C ASN A 679 -43.92 18.42 -54.23
N PRO A 680 -43.46 18.39 -55.49
CA PRO A 680 -44.19 17.74 -56.59
C PRO A 680 -44.49 16.27 -56.31
N VAL A 681 -45.69 15.82 -56.70
CA VAL A 681 -46.12 14.41 -56.63
C VAL A 681 -46.01 13.79 -58.04
N HIS A 682 -45.49 12.58 -58.11
CA HIS A 682 -45.48 11.74 -59.30
C HIS A 682 -45.78 10.30 -58.89
N ASP A 683 -46.73 9.66 -59.57
CA ASP A 683 -47.19 8.30 -59.26
C ASP A 683 -47.52 8.07 -57.78
N GLY A 684 -48.23 9.02 -57.16
CA GLY A 684 -48.63 8.95 -55.74
C GLY A 684 -47.48 9.12 -54.75
N ARG A 685 -46.29 9.56 -55.20
CA ARG A 685 -45.10 9.79 -54.36
C ARG A 685 -44.52 11.18 -54.54
N HIS A 686 -44.06 11.78 -53.45
CA HIS A 686 -43.32 13.04 -53.54
C HIS A 686 -41.93 12.86 -54.20
N GLN A 687 -41.48 13.87 -54.94
CA GLN A 687 -40.18 13.84 -55.62
C GLN A 687 -39.03 14.24 -54.69
N LEU A 688 -39.22 15.25 -53.83
CA LEU A 688 -38.16 15.82 -53.00
C LEU A 688 -38.24 15.31 -51.56
N THR A 689 -37.07 15.19 -50.92
CA THR A 689 -36.97 15.06 -49.46
C THR A 689 -37.35 16.38 -48.78
N TRP A 690 -37.74 16.34 -47.50
CA TRP A 690 -38.21 17.52 -46.76
C TRP A 690 -37.21 18.70 -46.79
N HIS A 691 -35.91 18.41 -46.63
CA HIS A 691 -34.86 19.43 -46.61
C HIS A 691 -34.58 20.01 -48.01
N ARG A 692 -34.82 19.25 -49.09
CA ARG A 692 -34.71 19.75 -50.46
C ARG A 692 -35.93 20.58 -50.86
N ALA A 693 -37.13 20.17 -50.46
CA ALA A 693 -38.32 21.01 -50.59
C ALA A 693 -38.15 22.34 -49.84
N LEU A 694 -37.61 22.31 -48.62
CA LEU A 694 -37.35 23.54 -47.84
C LEU A 694 -36.23 24.39 -48.48
N GLN A 695 -35.17 23.78 -49.02
CA GLN A 695 -34.13 24.52 -49.76
C GLN A 695 -34.70 25.22 -51.00
N GLN A 696 -35.59 24.54 -51.73
CA GLN A 696 -36.26 25.12 -52.88
C GLN A 696 -37.14 26.31 -52.46
N PHE A 697 -37.93 26.15 -51.39
CA PHE A 697 -38.71 27.25 -50.81
C PHE A 697 -37.83 28.42 -50.36
N GLN A 698 -36.67 28.16 -49.74
CA GLN A 698 -35.71 29.20 -49.37
C GLN A 698 -35.25 30.00 -50.60
N LYS A 699 -34.93 29.30 -51.70
CA LYS A 699 -34.53 29.91 -52.98
C LYS A 699 -35.66 30.76 -53.58
N GLU A 700 -36.90 30.26 -53.55
CA GLU A 700 -38.07 30.91 -54.13
C GLU A 700 -38.52 32.13 -53.31
N SER A 701 -38.49 32.03 -51.98
CA SER A 701 -38.89 33.12 -51.08
C SER A 701 -37.85 34.25 -51.01
N GLY A 702 -36.56 33.96 -51.25
CA GLY A 702 -35.46 34.93 -51.18
C GLY A 702 -35.16 35.49 -49.78
N ARG A 703 -35.96 35.16 -48.77
CA ARG A 703 -35.86 35.67 -47.39
C ARG A 703 -35.29 34.66 -46.41
N HIS A 704 -35.51 33.37 -46.65
CA HIS A 704 -35.20 32.32 -45.69
C HIS A 704 -33.87 31.63 -45.97
N THR A 705 -33.11 31.32 -44.92
CA THR A 705 -31.75 30.77 -45.05
C THR A 705 -31.49 29.58 -44.14
N SER A 706 -30.52 28.76 -44.52
CA SER A 706 -29.88 27.75 -43.65
C SER A 706 -28.44 28.18 -43.44
N LEU A 707 -27.99 28.25 -42.18
CA LEU A 707 -26.67 28.78 -41.83
C LEU A 707 -25.67 27.64 -41.56
N ARG A 708 -24.39 27.91 -41.83
CA ARG A 708 -23.24 27.06 -41.50
C ARG A 708 -22.11 27.92 -40.93
N GLY A 709 -21.34 27.38 -39.99
CA GLY A 709 -20.29 28.10 -39.27
C GLY A 709 -20.34 27.73 -37.79
N GLY A 710 -19.63 28.49 -36.96
CA GLY A 710 -19.57 28.29 -35.51
C GLY A 710 -18.18 27.92 -35.01
N ASN A 711 -18.10 27.67 -33.70
CA ASN A 711 -16.87 27.28 -33.02
C ASN A 711 -16.56 25.77 -33.25
N PRO A 712 -15.41 25.42 -33.87
CA PRO A 712 -15.06 24.04 -34.21
C PRO A 712 -14.62 23.17 -33.01
N GLU A 713 -14.78 23.66 -31.77
CA GLU A 713 -14.59 22.86 -30.55
C GLU A 713 -15.63 21.73 -30.42
N SER A 714 -16.81 21.89 -31.00
CA SER A 714 -17.80 20.83 -31.18
C SER A 714 -17.92 20.50 -32.66
N PHE A 715 -18.09 19.22 -33.02
CA PHE A 715 -18.28 18.80 -34.40
C PHE A 715 -18.94 17.43 -34.51
N TYR A 716 -19.36 17.05 -35.72
CA TYR A 716 -19.81 15.70 -36.05
C TYR A 716 -19.07 15.11 -37.25
N ILE A 717 -18.93 13.79 -37.26
CA ILE A 717 -18.45 12.99 -38.40
C ILE A 717 -19.53 11.97 -38.73
N HIS A 718 -19.87 11.84 -40.00
CA HIS A 718 -20.83 10.87 -40.52
C HIS A 718 -20.10 9.68 -41.17
N PRO A 719 -20.27 8.45 -40.66
CA PRO A 719 -19.72 7.26 -41.30
C PRO A 719 -20.54 6.87 -42.53
N ARG A 720 -19.88 6.63 -43.67
CA ARG A 720 -20.57 6.04 -44.83
C ARG A 720 -20.88 4.57 -44.55
N ASN A 721 -21.88 4.03 -45.25
CA ASN A 721 -22.30 2.64 -45.09
C ASN A 721 -21.15 1.62 -45.20
N GLU A 722 -20.24 1.82 -46.15
CA GLU A 722 -19.04 0.97 -46.35
C GLU A 722 -18.02 1.06 -45.20
N ASP A 723 -18.01 2.16 -44.45
CA ASP A 723 -17.06 2.42 -43.37
C ASP A 723 -17.60 2.04 -41.99
N LYS A 724 -18.89 1.71 -41.86
CA LYS A 724 -19.54 1.37 -40.58
C LYS A 724 -18.87 0.16 -39.90
N ALA A 725 -18.31 -0.77 -40.67
CA ALA A 725 -17.55 -1.89 -40.12
C ALA A 725 -16.28 -1.43 -39.36
N SER A 726 -15.65 -0.33 -39.75
CA SER A 726 -14.47 0.24 -39.07
C SER A 726 -14.79 0.74 -37.66
N LEU A 727 -16.05 1.09 -37.38
CA LEU A 727 -16.51 1.53 -36.06
C LEU A 727 -16.67 0.39 -35.05
N LYS A 728 -16.59 -0.87 -35.51
CA LYS A 728 -16.57 -2.04 -34.62
C LYS A 728 -15.30 -2.09 -33.76
N TYR A 729 -14.23 -1.42 -34.21
CA TYR A 729 -13.01 -1.20 -33.43
C TYR A 729 -13.14 0.12 -32.66
N SER A 730 -13.03 0.08 -31.33
CA SER A 730 -13.42 1.18 -30.44
C SER A 730 -12.69 2.51 -30.65
N ALA A 731 -11.49 2.48 -31.23
CA ALA A 731 -10.59 3.63 -31.27
C ALA A 731 -11.15 4.85 -32.00
N ILE A 732 -11.84 4.69 -33.14
CA ILE A 732 -12.34 5.84 -33.91
C ILE A 732 -13.40 6.59 -33.11
N ARG A 733 -14.44 5.89 -32.65
CA ARG A 733 -15.54 6.49 -31.88
C ARG A 733 -14.99 7.14 -30.60
N ASP A 734 -14.12 6.44 -29.88
CA ASP A 734 -13.55 6.96 -28.64
C ASP A 734 -12.69 8.22 -28.88
N LEU A 735 -11.81 8.22 -29.87
CA LEU A 735 -11.00 9.39 -30.22
C LEU A 735 -11.87 10.58 -30.62
N VAL A 736 -12.90 10.35 -31.45
CA VAL A 736 -13.86 11.41 -31.81
C VAL A 736 -14.56 11.94 -30.57
N ALA A 737 -15.03 11.08 -29.67
CA ALA A 737 -15.64 11.46 -28.39
C ALA A 737 -14.68 12.20 -27.43
N GLN A 738 -13.37 12.19 -27.69
CA GLN A 738 -12.36 13.00 -26.99
C GLN A 738 -12.02 14.30 -27.74
N GLY A 739 -12.67 14.57 -28.87
CA GLY A 739 -12.34 15.68 -29.77
C GLY A 739 -11.04 15.48 -30.56
N ILE A 740 -10.50 14.25 -30.59
CA ILE A 740 -9.25 13.91 -31.26
C ILE A 740 -9.55 13.30 -32.62
N PHE A 741 -8.95 13.85 -33.67
CA PHE A 741 -9.01 13.29 -35.02
C PHE A 741 -7.69 13.53 -35.77
N PRO A 742 -7.30 12.65 -36.71
CA PRO A 742 -6.11 12.84 -37.51
C PRO A 742 -6.25 14.03 -38.48
N ALA A 743 -5.14 14.63 -38.89
CA ALA A 743 -5.15 15.75 -39.83
C ALA A 743 -5.92 15.47 -41.15
N LYS A 744 -5.90 14.23 -41.64
CA LYS A 744 -6.65 13.83 -42.85
C LYS A 744 -8.17 13.81 -42.68
N GLN A 745 -8.68 13.79 -41.43
CA GLN A 745 -10.11 13.90 -41.14
C GLN A 745 -10.57 15.36 -41.13
N ALA A 746 -9.67 16.33 -40.99
CA ALA A 746 -10.02 17.75 -40.99
C ALA A 746 -10.69 18.16 -42.31
N GLU A 747 -11.68 19.04 -42.22
CA GLU A 747 -12.53 19.51 -43.34
C GLU A 747 -13.41 18.43 -43.98
N GLN A 748 -13.42 17.20 -43.45
CA GLN A 748 -14.28 16.11 -43.94
C GLN A 748 -15.43 15.88 -42.97
N PHE A 749 -16.65 15.99 -43.46
CA PHE A 749 -17.84 15.58 -42.71
C PHE A 749 -18.06 14.07 -42.76
N ASP A 750 -17.58 13.38 -43.80
CA ASP A 750 -17.58 11.93 -43.86
C ASP A 750 -16.36 11.34 -43.14
N LEU A 751 -16.50 10.17 -42.54
CA LEU A 751 -15.40 9.43 -41.93
C LEU A 751 -14.33 9.07 -42.97
N VAL A 752 -13.07 9.31 -42.63
CA VAL A 752 -11.90 8.83 -43.38
C VAL A 752 -11.25 7.68 -42.58
N PRO A 753 -11.62 6.41 -42.81
CA PRO A 753 -11.19 5.29 -41.95
C PRO A 753 -9.67 5.07 -42.00
N ASN A 754 -9.03 5.33 -43.14
CA ASN A 754 -7.59 5.14 -43.35
C ASN A 754 -6.74 6.37 -42.95
N ALA A 755 -7.28 7.27 -42.13
CA ALA A 755 -6.61 8.50 -41.69
C ALA A 755 -5.51 8.29 -40.62
N ALA A 756 -5.16 7.03 -40.30
CA ALA A 756 -4.24 6.64 -39.22
C ALA A 756 -4.74 7.02 -37.81
N TRP A 757 -5.98 6.64 -37.50
CA TRP A 757 -6.57 6.74 -36.17
C TRP A 757 -5.75 5.95 -35.15
N ARG A 758 -5.12 6.66 -34.20
CA ARG A 758 -4.28 6.09 -33.15
C ARG A 758 -4.44 6.90 -31.87
N TYR A 759 -4.42 6.22 -30.73
CA TYR A 759 -4.32 6.89 -29.45
C TYR A 759 -2.99 7.65 -29.34
N PRO A 760 -2.95 8.80 -28.63
CA PRO A 760 -1.69 9.48 -28.31
C PRO A 760 -0.67 8.51 -27.71
N GLN A 761 0.53 8.47 -28.29
CA GLN A 761 1.62 7.60 -27.85
C GLN A 761 2.38 8.21 -26.67
N ARG A 762 2.98 7.36 -25.83
CA ARG A 762 3.71 7.73 -24.60
C ARG A 762 5.18 7.31 -24.63
N HIS A 763 6.01 8.17 -24.05
CA HIS A 763 7.48 8.10 -24.11
C HIS A 763 8.15 8.51 -22.78
N GLU A 764 7.37 8.82 -21.75
CA GLU A 764 7.87 9.30 -20.48
C GLU A 764 8.68 8.21 -19.77
N PRO A 765 9.69 8.56 -18.96
CA PRO A 765 10.51 7.58 -18.26
C PRO A 765 9.68 6.74 -17.27
N VAL A 766 8.61 7.32 -16.72
CA VAL A 766 7.60 6.62 -15.91
C VAL A 766 6.22 6.82 -16.54
N ILE A 767 5.45 5.74 -16.69
CA ILE A 767 4.07 5.79 -17.19
C ILE A 767 3.17 4.99 -16.25
N PHE A 768 2.22 5.65 -15.61
CA PHE A 768 1.19 5.00 -14.81
C PHE A 768 0.10 4.44 -15.73
N LEU A 769 -0.19 3.15 -15.58
CA LEU A 769 -1.29 2.46 -16.25
C LEU A 769 -2.46 2.29 -15.26
N LEU A 770 -3.51 3.07 -15.50
CA LEU A 770 -4.74 3.13 -14.72
C LEU A 770 -5.83 2.32 -15.39
N LYS A 771 -6.08 1.10 -14.89
CA LYS A 771 -7.14 0.22 -15.39
C LYS A 771 -8.32 0.21 -14.43
N GLY A 772 -9.53 0.22 -14.95
CA GLY A 772 -10.75 0.14 -14.15
C GLY A 772 -11.98 -0.13 -14.99
N ARG A 773 -13.07 -0.46 -14.30
CA ARG A 773 -14.40 -0.63 -14.88
C ARG A 773 -15.44 -0.30 -13.82
N PHE A 774 -16.38 0.56 -14.17
CA PHE A 774 -17.38 1.14 -13.27
C PHE A 774 -16.76 1.77 -12.03
N THR A 775 -15.55 2.35 -12.16
CA THR A 775 -14.88 2.99 -11.04
C THR A 775 -15.62 4.26 -10.66
N SER A 776 -16.07 4.35 -9.42
CA SER A 776 -16.77 5.55 -8.95
C SER A 776 -15.93 6.82 -9.13
N ALA A 777 -16.57 7.95 -9.44
CA ALA A 777 -15.89 9.24 -9.63
C ALA A 777 -15.02 9.63 -8.43
N ILE A 778 -15.45 9.33 -7.20
CA ILE A 778 -14.69 9.62 -5.96
C ILE A 778 -13.35 8.87 -5.95
N LYS A 779 -13.38 7.55 -6.18
CA LYS A 779 -12.16 6.73 -6.18
C LYS A 779 -11.21 7.11 -7.31
N LEU A 780 -11.74 7.34 -8.53
CA LEU A 780 -10.92 7.80 -9.65
C LEU A 780 -10.30 9.17 -9.35
N ARG A 781 -11.05 10.11 -8.78
CA ARG A 781 -10.52 11.42 -8.40
C ARG A 781 -9.41 11.31 -7.35
N ARG A 782 -9.57 10.44 -6.34
CA ARG A 782 -8.54 10.14 -5.34
C ARG A 782 -7.26 9.59 -5.99
N CYS A 783 -7.41 8.63 -6.90
CA CYS A 783 -6.31 8.08 -7.70
C CYS A 783 -5.56 9.17 -8.46
N LEU A 784 -6.27 9.96 -9.27
CA LEU A 784 -5.68 11.06 -10.04
C LEU A 784 -5.07 12.15 -9.16
N LYS A 785 -5.68 12.47 -8.01
CA LYS A 785 -5.14 13.48 -7.08
C LYS A 785 -3.80 13.06 -6.47
N SER A 786 -3.64 11.76 -6.16
CA SER A 786 -2.35 11.25 -5.67
C SER A 786 -1.23 11.37 -6.70
N LEU A 787 -1.56 11.33 -8.00
CA LEU A 787 -0.62 11.59 -9.08
C LEU A 787 -0.36 13.09 -9.25
N GLU A 788 -1.38 13.94 -9.13
CA GLU A 788 -1.22 15.41 -9.16
C GLU A 788 -0.31 15.94 -8.05
N GLN A 789 -0.27 15.26 -6.90
CA GLN A 789 0.52 15.65 -5.72
C GLN A 789 1.99 15.21 -5.78
N GLN A 790 2.40 14.44 -6.79
CA GLN A 790 3.79 14.01 -6.89
C GLN A 790 4.73 15.21 -7.06
N SER A 791 5.84 15.22 -6.34
CA SER A 791 6.89 16.24 -6.40
C SER A 791 7.63 16.27 -7.73
N ASP A 792 7.75 15.12 -8.40
CA ASP A 792 8.28 14.99 -9.77
C ASP A 792 7.15 14.66 -10.76
N HIS A 793 7.03 15.50 -11.80
CA HIS A 793 6.00 15.39 -12.84
C HIS A 793 6.51 14.72 -14.13
N SER A 794 7.72 14.15 -14.12
CA SER A 794 8.36 13.43 -15.25
C SER A 794 7.72 12.06 -15.50
N PHE A 795 6.40 12.02 -15.52
CA PHE A 795 5.62 10.81 -15.75
C PHE A 795 4.45 11.05 -16.70
N GLY A 796 3.95 9.94 -17.25
CA GLY A 796 2.73 9.87 -18.03
C GLY A 796 1.64 9.04 -17.41
N VAL A 797 0.40 9.23 -17.88
CA VAL A 797 -0.76 8.41 -17.51
C VAL A 797 -1.41 7.76 -18.74
N ILE A 798 -1.68 6.47 -18.68
CA ILE A 798 -2.57 5.76 -19.60
C ILE A 798 -3.77 5.31 -18.79
N LEU A 799 -4.94 5.89 -19.02
CA LEU A 799 -6.19 5.51 -18.36
C LEU A 799 -7.01 4.65 -19.32
N ILE A 800 -7.36 3.45 -18.89
CA ILE A 800 -8.19 2.51 -19.65
C ILE A 800 -9.47 2.18 -18.88
N ASP A 801 -10.61 2.63 -19.41
CA ASP A 801 -11.94 2.19 -19.00
C ASP A 801 -12.34 0.93 -19.78
N ASP A 802 -12.51 -0.19 -19.08
CA ASP A 802 -12.79 -1.48 -19.70
C ASP A 802 -14.29 -1.75 -19.87
N ALA A 803 -14.95 -0.91 -20.68
CA ALA A 803 -16.37 -0.99 -21.01
C ALA A 803 -17.31 -0.75 -19.83
N SER A 804 -17.19 0.45 -19.26
CA SER A 804 -18.19 1.04 -18.36
C SER A 804 -19.30 1.79 -19.10
N GLY A 805 -19.09 2.09 -20.40
CA GLY A 805 -20.04 2.81 -21.24
C GLY A 805 -19.89 4.33 -21.16
N TYR A 806 -20.44 5.03 -22.15
CA TYR A 806 -20.32 6.49 -22.28
C TYR A 806 -21.02 7.26 -21.15
N ALA A 807 -22.17 6.78 -20.68
CA ALA A 807 -22.88 7.39 -19.55
C ALA A 807 -22.01 7.47 -18.29
N HIS A 808 -21.11 6.51 -18.10
CA HIS A 808 -20.16 6.50 -16.99
C HIS A 808 -18.92 7.36 -17.27
N SER A 809 -18.34 7.27 -18.47
CA SER A 809 -16.98 7.76 -18.75
C SER A 809 -16.89 9.03 -19.61
N TRP A 810 -18.01 9.67 -19.95
CA TRP A 810 -18.02 10.88 -20.79
C TRP A 810 -17.20 12.04 -20.22
N HIS A 811 -17.15 12.15 -18.90
CA HIS A 811 -16.50 13.25 -18.16
C HIS A 811 -15.01 13.00 -17.87
N TYR A 812 -14.46 11.84 -18.22
CA TYR A 812 -13.05 11.51 -17.98
C TYR A 812 -12.06 12.50 -18.61
N PRO A 813 -12.26 13.02 -19.84
CA PRO A 813 -11.38 14.04 -20.41
C PRO A 813 -11.20 15.28 -19.52
N GLU A 814 -12.27 15.71 -18.84
CA GLU A 814 -12.23 16.84 -17.90
C GLU A 814 -11.37 16.53 -16.66
N GLN A 815 -11.52 15.33 -16.09
CA GLN A 815 -10.73 14.89 -14.94
C GLN A 815 -9.24 14.71 -15.28
N MET A 816 -8.92 14.41 -16.54
CA MET A 816 -7.55 14.22 -17.03
C MET A 816 -6.83 15.53 -17.41
N ARG A 817 -7.54 16.67 -17.48
CA ARG A 817 -6.95 17.98 -17.81
C ARG A 817 -5.70 18.38 -17.01
N PRO A 818 -5.56 18.09 -15.70
CA PRO A 818 -4.36 18.40 -14.94
C PRO A 818 -3.07 17.80 -15.51
N PHE A 819 -3.18 16.69 -16.26
CA PHE A 819 -2.06 16.02 -16.91
C PHE A 819 -1.70 16.64 -18.28
N LYS A 820 -2.49 17.59 -18.79
CA LYS A 820 -2.24 18.28 -20.08
C LYS A 820 -2.05 17.27 -21.23
N ASN A 821 -0.95 17.35 -21.96
CA ASN A 821 -0.58 16.41 -23.03
C ASN A 821 0.05 15.11 -22.51
N ARG A 822 0.19 14.94 -21.18
CA ARG A 822 0.79 13.76 -20.55
C ARG A 822 -0.23 12.68 -20.18
N TYR A 823 -1.31 12.52 -20.95
CA TYR A 823 -2.22 11.38 -20.77
C TYR A 823 -2.70 10.77 -22.09
N THR A 824 -3.07 9.50 -22.02
CA THR A 824 -3.82 8.78 -23.05
C THR A 824 -5.05 8.16 -22.40
N LEU A 825 -6.24 8.44 -22.94
CA LEU A 825 -7.50 7.86 -22.49
C LEU A 825 -7.99 6.83 -23.51
N VAL A 826 -8.33 5.63 -23.04
CA VAL A 826 -8.92 4.55 -23.82
C VAL A 826 -10.23 4.13 -23.16
N ARG A 827 -11.33 4.18 -23.90
CA ARG A 827 -12.65 3.68 -23.45
C ARG A 827 -13.07 2.53 -24.37
N ASN A 828 -12.95 1.31 -23.85
CA ASN A 828 -13.38 0.14 -24.60
C ASN A 828 -14.90 0.07 -24.67
N ILE A 829 -15.45 -0.34 -25.81
CA ILE A 829 -16.90 -0.57 -25.96
C ILE A 829 -17.29 -1.95 -25.42
N LYS A 830 -16.38 -2.92 -25.53
CA LYS A 830 -16.53 -4.29 -25.02
C LYS A 830 -15.43 -4.58 -24.02
N ARG A 831 -15.76 -5.37 -23.00
CA ARG A 831 -14.79 -5.76 -21.99
C ARG A 831 -13.70 -6.63 -22.61
N GLU A 832 -12.45 -6.18 -22.51
CA GLU A 832 -11.27 -6.92 -23.00
C GLU A 832 -10.53 -7.65 -21.88
N GLY A 833 -10.67 -7.21 -20.63
CA GLY A 833 -10.00 -7.79 -19.47
C GLY A 833 -8.62 -7.19 -19.19
N HIS A 834 -8.05 -7.52 -18.04
CA HIS A 834 -6.85 -6.84 -17.54
C HIS A 834 -5.60 -7.06 -18.40
N ILE A 835 -5.34 -8.29 -18.83
CA ILE A 835 -4.12 -8.62 -19.57
C ILE A 835 -4.16 -8.04 -20.99
N ALA A 836 -5.28 -8.16 -21.69
CA ALA A 836 -5.46 -7.57 -23.01
C ALA A 836 -5.25 -6.05 -22.99
N ASN A 837 -5.82 -5.37 -21.98
CA ASN A 837 -5.62 -3.93 -21.79
C ASN A 837 -4.17 -3.57 -21.40
N MET A 838 -3.49 -4.41 -20.62
CA MET A 838 -2.07 -4.24 -20.35
C MET A 838 -1.25 -4.35 -21.62
N GLN A 839 -1.51 -5.35 -22.47
CA GLN A 839 -0.82 -5.50 -23.75
C GLN A 839 -1.11 -4.34 -24.71
N LYS A 840 -2.35 -3.84 -24.76
CA LYS A 840 -2.69 -2.62 -25.51
C LYS A 840 -1.88 -1.42 -25.02
N ALA A 841 -1.81 -1.19 -23.71
CA ALA A 841 -1.04 -0.09 -23.14
C ALA A 841 0.47 -0.21 -23.43
N VAL A 842 1.05 -1.38 -23.16
CA VAL A 842 2.50 -1.59 -23.25
C VAL A 842 2.96 -1.68 -24.70
N SER A 843 2.27 -2.43 -25.56
CA SER A 843 2.74 -2.72 -26.91
C SER A 843 2.26 -1.72 -27.98
N GLN A 844 1.15 -1.01 -27.77
CA GLN A 844 0.58 -0.10 -28.79
C GLN A 844 0.68 1.39 -28.43
N ILE A 845 0.66 1.73 -27.15
CA ILE A 845 0.62 3.12 -26.67
C ILE A 845 1.99 3.57 -26.15
N CYS A 846 2.62 2.78 -25.28
CA CYS A 846 4.00 3.01 -24.88
C CYS A 846 4.95 2.59 -25.99
N THR A 847 5.84 3.49 -26.42
CA THR A 847 6.73 3.22 -27.57
C THR A 847 8.21 3.20 -27.20
N ASP A 848 8.60 3.81 -26.08
CA ASP A 848 9.97 3.74 -25.59
C ASP A 848 10.17 2.45 -24.77
N PRO A 849 11.05 1.52 -25.20
CA PRO A 849 11.30 0.27 -24.48
C PRO A 849 11.90 0.48 -23.08
N SER A 850 12.54 1.63 -22.84
CA SER A 850 13.18 1.97 -21.56
C SER A 850 12.20 2.51 -20.51
N SER A 851 11.01 2.96 -20.95
CA SER A 851 9.95 3.46 -20.07
C SER A 851 9.54 2.43 -19.04
N MET A 852 9.37 2.89 -17.81
CA MET A 852 8.84 2.09 -16.72
C MET A 852 7.32 2.24 -16.63
N ILE A 853 6.62 1.14 -16.79
CA ILE A 853 5.17 1.02 -16.65
C ILE A 853 4.86 0.70 -15.19
N VAL A 854 4.05 1.54 -14.55
CA VAL A 854 3.66 1.41 -13.15
C VAL A 854 2.17 1.12 -13.07
N ILE A 855 1.78 0.05 -12.38
CA ILE A 855 0.36 -0.28 -12.24
C ILE A 855 -0.23 0.46 -11.05
N LEU A 856 -1.25 1.27 -11.32
CA LEU A 856 -2.07 1.94 -10.32
C LEU A 856 -3.53 1.76 -10.73
N ASP A 857 -4.25 0.83 -10.10
CA ASP A 857 -5.65 0.60 -10.47
C ASP A 857 -6.50 1.83 -10.10
N GLN A 858 -7.57 2.08 -10.87
CA GLN A 858 -8.32 3.35 -10.80
C GLN A 858 -9.01 3.58 -9.45
N ASP A 859 -9.20 2.53 -8.65
CA ASP A 859 -9.77 2.59 -7.31
C ASP A 859 -8.73 2.69 -6.18
N ASP A 860 -7.46 2.58 -6.50
CA ASP A 860 -6.32 2.70 -5.58
C ASP A 860 -5.65 4.08 -5.69
N TYR A 861 -4.69 4.39 -4.81
CA TYR A 861 -3.94 5.66 -4.85
C TYR A 861 -2.53 5.55 -4.25
N LEU A 862 -1.65 6.49 -4.63
CA LEU A 862 -0.31 6.60 -4.07
C LEU A 862 -0.35 7.28 -2.70
N MET A 863 0.38 6.72 -1.74
CA MET A 863 0.40 7.17 -0.34
C MET A 863 1.54 8.16 -0.05
N GLN A 864 2.44 8.40 -1.01
CA GLN A 864 3.55 9.34 -0.87
C GLN A 864 3.61 10.25 -2.08
N ASP A 865 4.10 11.47 -1.90
CA ASP A 865 4.33 12.48 -2.94
C ASP A 865 5.70 12.35 -3.63
N THR A 866 6.53 11.39 -3.23
CA THR A 866 7.88 11.16 -3.78
C THR A 866 8.00 9.82 -4.54
N VAL A 867 6.89 9.14 -4.83
CA VAL A 867 6.92 7.82 -5.49
C VAL A 867 7.60 7.90 -6.86
N VAL A 868 7.32 8.94 -7.64
CA VAL A 868 7.93 9.14 -8.97
C VAL A 868 9.44 9.35 -8.87
N GLU A 869 9.90 10.17 -7.93
CA GLU A 869 11.32 10.41 -7.69
C GLU A 869 12.05 9.10 -7.31
N GLN A 870 11.49 8.33 -6.38
CA GLN A 870 12.05 7.06 -5.93
C GLN A 870 12.16 6.04 -7.09
N LEU A 871 11.13 5.99 -7.94
CA LEU A 871 11.09 5.15 -9.14
C LEU A 871 12.17 5.56 -10.15
N LEU A 872 12.30 6.85 -10.45
CA LEU A 872 13.33 7.38 -11.36
C LEU A 872 14.75 7.10 -10.85
N HIS A 873 14.99 7.30 -9.56
CA HIS A 873 16.30 7.01 -8.94
C HIS A 873 16.65 5.53 -9.01
N ALA A 874 15.68 4.65 -8.72
CA ALA A 874 15.89 3.21 -8.85
C ALA A 874 16.11 2.80 -10.31
N ARG A 875 15.39 3.41 -11.26
CA ARG A 875 15.59 3.16 -12.69
C ARG A 875 16.98 3.59 -13.16
N ALA A 876 17.49 4.72 -12.67
CA ALA A 876 18.84 5.22 -12.94
C ALA A 876 19.94 4.26 -12.43
N LYS A 877 19.65 3.48 -11.37
CA LYS A 877 20.52 2.41 -10.87
C LYS A 877 20.43 1.10 -11.67
N GLY A 878 19.63 1.06 -12.74
CA GLY A 878 19.50 -0.09 -13.63
C GLY A 878 18.46 -1.12 -13.20
N HIS A 879 17.58 -0.80 -12.24
CA HIS A 879 16.49 -1.69 -11.86
C HIS A 879 15.41 -1.75 -12.95
N ASP A 880 15.05 -2.97 -13.37
CA ASP A 880 14.07 -3.23 -14.45
C ASP A 880 12.71 -3.74 -13.94
N LEU A 881 12.65 -4.11 -12.66
CA LEU A 881 11.46 -4.45 -11.89
C LEU A 881 11.57 -3.84 -10.49
N ILE A 882 10.62 -2.97 -10.12
CA ILE A 882 10.58 -2.27 -8.84
C ILE A 882 9.24 -2.58 -8.15
N GLN A 883 9.29 -2.99 -6.90
CA GLN A 883 8.11 -3.09 -6.04
C GLN A 883 8.26 -2.21 -4.80
N MET A 884 7.13 -1.68 -4.32
CA MET A 884 7.07 -0.84 -3.12
C MET A 884 5.94 -1.30 -2.20
N PRO A 885 6.02 -1.08 -0.88
CA PRO A 885 5.04 -1.60 0.07
C PRO A 885 3.61 -1.07 -0.18
N MET A 886 2.65 -1.98 -0.30
CA MET A 886 1.22 -1.64 -0.23
C MET A 886 0.64 -1.75 1.18
N PHE A 887 -0.31 -0.88 1.49
CA PHE A 887 -1.18 -0.98 2.65
C PHE A 887 -2.55 -1.53 2.25
N ARG A 888 -3.05 -2.51 3.01
CA ARG A 888 -4.39 -3.07 2.83
C ARG A 888 -5.22 -2.83 4.09
N PRO A 889 -6.25 -1.98 4.04
CA PRO A 889 -7.05 -1.66 5.23
C PRO A 889 -7.75 -2.89 5.83
N ASN A 890 -8.13 -3.87 5.01
CA ASN A 890 -8.73 -5.12 5.46
C ASN A 890 -7.72 -6.15 6.00
N LYS A 891 -6.41 -5.91 5.82
CA LYS A 891 -5.31 -6.76 6.32
C LYS A 891 -4.14 -5.88 6.80
N PRO A 892 -4.36 -4.99 7.79
CA PRO A 892 -3.46 -3.87 8.08
C PRO A 892 -2.10 -4.32 8.63
N LEU A 893 -2.03 -5.49 9.26
CA LEU A 893 -0.80 -6.05 9.85
C LEU A 893 0.04 -6.87 8.88
N LYS A 894 -0.46 -7.13 7.66
CA LYS A 894 0.23 -8.00 6.71
C LYS A 894 1.21 -7.20 5.85
N LEU A 895 2.48 -7.62 5.87
CA LEU A 895 3.52 -7.11 4.98
C LEU A 895 3.67 -8.02 3.77
N TYR A 896 3.94 -7.42 2.61
CA TYR A 896 3.98 -8.10 1.31
C TYR A 896 5.36 -7.97 0.66
N GLN A 897 6.41 -8.30 1.40
CA GLN A 897 7.76 -8.26 0.86
C GLN A 897 7.94 -9.37 -0.20
N PRO A 898 8.39 -9.01 -1.42
CA PRO A 898 8.63 -9.97 -2.49
C PRO A 898 9.93 -10.74 -2.27
N ASP A 899 9.92 -12.00 -2.72
CA ASP A 899 11.06 -12.89 -2.77
C ASP A 899 11.28 -13.32 -4.23
N TYR A 900 12.28 -12.67 -4.85
CA TYR A 900 12.63 -12.87 -6.25
C TYR A 900 13.41 -14.17 -6.51
N ASN A 901 13.81 -14.90 -5.46
CA ASN A 901 14.58 -16.13 -5.61
C ASN A 901 13.63 -17.32 -5.77
N SER A 902 13.52 -17.84 -6.99
CA SER A 902 12.61 -18.95 -7.34
C SER A 902 11.16 -18.70 -6.90
N PRO A 903 10.54 -17.55 -7.25
CA PRO A 903 9.24 -17.13 -6.74
C PRO A 903 8.15 -18.18 -6.99
N ARG A 904 8.20 -18.87 -8.14
CA ARG A 904 7.25 -19.93 -8.52
C ARG A 904 7.22 -21.09 -7.51
N GLN A 905 8.39 -21.52 -7.04
CA GLN A 905 8.50 -22.58 -6.02
C GLN A 905 7.97 -22.14 -4.65
N LYS A 906 7.87 -20.83 -4.43
CA LYS A 906 7.34 -20.19 -3.21
C LYS A 906 5.91 -19.72 -3.39
N GLY A 907 5.16 -20.31 -4.33
CA GLY A 907 3.77 -19.93 -4.60
C GLY A 907 3.61 -18.48 -5.08
N GLY A 908 4.60 -17.98 -5.83
CA GLY A 908 4.67 -16.61 -6.35
C GLY A 908 5.55 -15.65 -5.53
N GLY A 909 5.99 -16.01 -4.32
CA GLY A 909 6.95 -15.21 -3.55
C GLY A 909 6.53 -13.74 -3.34
N ASN A 910 5.23 -13.44 -3.21
CA ASN A 910 4.68 -12.07 -3.14
C ASN A 910 5.04 -11.12 -4.31
N THR A 911 5.59 -11.61 -5.43
CA THR A 911 5.96 -10.74 -6.57
C THR A 911 4.74 -10.11 -7.26
N TRP A 912 3.54 -10.67 -7.02
CA TRP A 912 2.26 -10.13 -7.47
C TRP A 912 1.78 -8.90 -6.70
N ALA A 913 2.37 -8.59 -5.54
CA ALA A 913 1.94 -7.50 -4.67
C ALA A 913 2.11 -6.11 -5.32
N HIS A 914 1.16 -5.21 -5.03
CA HIS A 914 1.26 -3.79 -5.36
C HIS A 914 2.21 -3.09 -4.37
N MET A 915 2.79 -1.93 -4.67
CA MET A 915 2.88 -1.29 -6.00
C MET A 915 3.97 -1.97 -6.84
N ARG A 916 3.78 -1.97 -8.16
CA ARG A 916 4.66 -2.64 -9.11
C ARG A 916 4.94 -1.76 -10.32
N GLY A 917 6.23 -1.56 -10.59
CA GLY A 917 6.76 -0.91 -11.78
C GLY A 917 7.71 -1.84 -12.53
N PHE A 918 7.61 -1.89 -13.85
CA PHE A 918 8.47 -2.72 -14.69
C PHE A 918 8.78 -2.01 -16.00
N THR A 919 9.96 -2.28 -16.57
CA THR A 919 10.29 -1.72 -17.90
C THR A 919 9.42 -2.36 -19.00
N LYS A 920 9.07 -1.59 -20.02
CA LYS A 920 8.40 -2.11 -21.22
C LYS A 920 9.17 -3.29 -21.82
N ASP A 921 10.50 -3.17 -21.94
CA ASP A 921 11.38 -4.25 -22.41
C ASP A 921 11.19 -5.56 -21.61
N LEU A 922 11.11 -5.49 -20.28
CA LEU A 922 10.89 -6.67 -19.45
C LEU A 922 9.54 -7.34 -19.73
N PHE A 923 8.48 -6.56 -19.94
CA PHE A 923 7.17 -7.10 -20.29
C PHE A 923 7.16 -7.73 -21.69
N ASP A 924 7.80 -7.10 -22.67
CA ASP A 924 7.86 -7.59 -24.05
C ASP A 924 8.62 -8.93 -24.18
N ARG A 925 9.51 -9.24 -23.23
CA ARG A 925 10.22 -10.53 -23.15
C ARG A 925 9.36 -11.69 -22.65
N ILE A 926 8.16 -11.44 -22.11
CA ILE A 926 7.27 -12.51 -21.65
C ILE A 926 6.68 -13.22 -22.87
N PRO A 927 6.84 -14.56 -23.00
CA PRO A 927 6.14 -15.30 -24.04
C PRO A 927 4.63 -15.15 -23.88
N ILE A 928 3.91 -14.78 -24.94
CA ILE A 928 2.45 -14.51 -24.87
C ILE A 928 1.65 -15.68 -24.27
N GLN A 929 2.12 -16.91 -24.45
CA GLN A 929 1.52 -18.13 -23.90
C GLN A 929 1.61 -18.23 -22.37
N HIS A 930 2.49 -17.47 -21.70
CA HIS A 930 2.50 -17.36 -20.24
C HIS A 930 1.36 -16.48 -19.71
N LEU A 931 0.83 -15.59 -20.55
CA LEU A 931 -0.25 -14.67 -20.23
C LEU A 931 -1.64 -15.25 -20.55
N LYS A 932 -1.69 -16.43 -21.18
CA LYS A 932 -2.89 -17.11 -21.62
C LYS A 932 -3.12 -18.47 -20.94
N THR A 933 -4.39 -18.86 -20.86
CA THR A 933 -4.83 -20.19 -20.44
C THR A 933 -4.46 -21.25 -21.48
N ALA A 934 -4.63 -22.52 -21.13
CA ALA A 934 -4.48 -23.64 -22.06
C ALA A 934 -5.43 -23.57 -23.29
N ASP A 935 -6.56 -22.86 -23.18
CA ASP A 935 -7.53 -22.66 -24.25
C ASP A 935 -7.22 -21.42 -25.13
N ASP A 936 -6.02 -20.84 -24.99
CA ASP A 936 -5.55 -19.64 -25.70
C ASP A 936 -6.38 -18.35 -25.43
N ASP A 937 -7.14 -18.31 -24.33
CA ASP A 937 -7.80 -17.10 -23.80
C ASP A 937 -6.93 -16.40 -22.75
N TRP A 938 -7.16 -15.11 -22.51
CA TRP A 938 -6.48 -14.36 -21.46
C TRP A 938 -6.88 -14.83 -20.07
N TYR A 939 -5.93 -14.92 -19.13
CA TYR A 939 -6.29 -15.09 -17.72
C TYR A 939 -7.16 -13.93 -17.25
N ARG A 940 -8.30 -14.25 -16.62
CA ARG A 940 -9.26 -13.27 -16.10
C ARG A 940 -9.16 -13.09 -14.58
N GLN A 941 -8.68 -14.12 -13.88
CA GLN A 941 -8.43 -14.15 -12.45
C GLN A 941 -6.92 -14.14 -12.20
N VAL A 942 -6.50 -13.74 -11.00
CA VAL A 942 -5.08 -13.71 -10.56
C VAL A 942 -4.12 -13.15 -11.61
N THR A 943 -4.57 -12.13 -12.37
CA THR A 943 -3.81 -11.58 -13.50
C THR A 943 -2.46 -10.97 -13.08
N ASP A 944 -2.38 -10.53 -11.83
CA ASP A 944 -1.13 -10.10 -11.18
C ASP A 944 -0.10 -11.23 -11.11
N TYR A 945 -0.52 -12.47 -10.82
CA TYR A 945 0.38 -13.62 -10.86
C TYR A 945 0.81 -13.94 -12.29
N ALA A 946 -0.15 -13.94 -13.23
CA ALA A 946 0.12 -14.27 -14.64
C ALA A 946 1.16 -13.32 -15.26
N THR A 947 1.16 -12.06 -14.84
CA THR A 947 2.06 -11.02 -15.36
C THR A 947 3.34 -10.89 -14.54
N MET A 948 3.26 -10.80 -13.22
CA MET A 948 4.42 -10.51 -12.36
C MET A 948 5.32 -11.70 -12.10
N LEU A 949 4.77 -12.93 -12.08
CA LEU A 949 5.59 -14.11 -11.88
C LEU A 949 6.63 -14.30 -12.99
N PRO A 950 6.26 -14.31 -14.29
CA PRO A 950 7.24 -14.41 -15.36
C PRO A 950 8.17 -13.18 -15.43
N MET A 951 7.69 -11.97 -15.13
CA MET A 951 8.57 -10.78 -15.07
C MET A 951 9.61 -10.90 -13.96
N ALA A 952 9.23 -11.38 -12.77
CA ALA A 952 10.18 -11.57 -11.68
C ALA A 952 11.25 -12.63 -12.00
N GLU A 953 10.89 -13.66 -12.77
CA GLU A 953 11.83 -14.67 -13.26
C GLU A 953 12.81 -14.09 -14.30
N LEU A 954 12.32 -13.23 -15.21
CA LEU A 954 13.10 -12.59 -16.28
C LEU A 954 13.88 -11.33 -15.85
N ALA A 955 13.54 -10.71 -14.72
CA ALA A 955 14.11 -9.45 -14.27
C ALA A 955 15.62 -9.58 -14.03
N ARG A 956 16.39 -8.65 -14.59
CA ARG A 956 17.86 -8.60 -14.43
C ARG A 956 18.23 -8.06 -13.06
N SER A 957 17.55 -7.02 -12.60
CA SER A 957 17.83 -6.32 -11.36
C SER A 957 16.54 -5.94 -10.62
N PRO A 958 15.78 -6.92 -10.11
CA PRO A 958 14.57 -6.64 -9.32
C PRO A 958 14.91 -6.04 -7.96
N VAL A 959 14.12 -5.07 -7.49
CA VAL A 959 14.33 -4.43 -6.19
C VAL A 959 13.01 -4.14 -5.46
N TYR A 960 13.06 -4.27 -4.14
CA TYR A 960 11.99 -3.84 -3.23
C TYR A 960 12.43 -2.57 -2.50
N LEU A 961 11.74 -1.45 -2.72
CA LEU A 961 12.05 -0.16 -2.10
C LEU A 961 11.07 0.07 -0.94
N ASP A 962 11.52 -0.18 0.28
CA ASP A 962 10.74 0.08 1.49
C ASP A 962 11.19 1.38 2.17
N ALA A 963 10.47 2.46 1.88
CA ALA A 963 10.57 3.75 2.56
C ALA A 963 9.24 4.11 3.24
N GLY A 964 8.52 3.09 3.74
CA GLY A 964 7.12 3.22 4.17
C GLY A 964 6.12 2.84 3.08
N TYR A 965 4.82 2.91 3.41
CA TYR A 965 3.76 2.52 2.48
C TYR A 965 3.67 3.52 1.32
N ALA A 966 3.72 3.00 0.09
CA ALA A 966 3.65 3.79 -1.13
C ALA A 966 2.29 3.69 -1.84
N TYR A 967 1.47 2.69 -1.49
CA TYR A 967 0.29 2.32 -2.28
C TYR A 967 -0.85 1.85 -1.40
N TRP A 968 -2.02 2.45 -1.57
CA TRP A 968 -3.23 2.02 -0.91
C TRP A 968 -3.97 1.03 -1.79
N HIS A 969 -4.17 -0.19 -1.30
CA HIS A 969 -4.90 -1.23 -2.03
C HIS A 969 -6.24 -1.55 -1.36
N GLU A 970 -7.32 -1.10 -1.99
CA GLU A 970 -8.69 -1.35 -1.57
C GLU A 970 -9.24 -2.58 -2.30
N ARG A 971 -9.63 -3.62 -1.57
CA ARG A 971 -10.10 -4.88 -2.16
C ARG A 971 -11.34 -5.38 -1.45
N ASP A 972 -12.43 -5.44 -2.20
CA ASP A 972 -13.69 -6.04 -1.80
C ASP A 972 -13.56 -7.57 -1.65
N ASP A 973 -14.48 -8.17 -0.89
CA ASP A 973 -14.55 -9.61 -0.73
C ASP A 973 -15.15 -10.29 -1.97
N TYR A 974 -14.48 -11.34 -2.47
CA TYR A 974 -15.02 -12.13 -3.57
C TYR A 974 -16.02 -13.19 -3.13
N SER A 975 -16.94 -13.49 -4.06
CA SER A 975 -17.82 -14.65 -4.01
C SER A 975 -17.05 -15.98 -3.97
N ALA A 976 -17.72 -17.04 -3.51
CA ALA A 976 -17.13 -18.38 -3.45
C ALA A 976 -16.68 -18.90 -4.83
N THR A 977 -17.53 -18.74 -5.84
CA THR A 977 -17.25 -19.15 -7.23
C THR A 977 -16.02 -18.45 -7.80
N HIS A 978 -15.83 -17.16 -7.49
CA HIS A 978 -14.64 -16.43 -7.92
C HIS A 978 -13.37 -17.00 -7.28
N LYS A 979 -13.41 -17.36 -5.99
CA LYS A 979 -12.27 -17.97 -5.29
C LYS A 979 -11.89 -19.34 -5.87
N GLU A 980 -12.86 -20.14 -6.31
CA GLU A 980 -12.61 -21.42 -6.99
C GLU A 980 -11.89 -21.21 -8.33
N GLN A 981 -12.32 -20.22 -9.12
CA GLN A 981 -11.66 -19.83 -10.37
C GLN A 981 -10.23 -19.31 -10.14
N GLU A 982 -10.00 -18.50 -9.10
CA GLU A 982 -8.65 -18.06 -8.71
C GLU A 982 -7.73 -19.24 -8.40
N VAL A 983 -8.21 -20.25 -7.67
CA VAL A 983 -7.42 -21.44 -7.32
C VAL A 983 -7.06 -22.26 -8.55
N ALA A 984 -8.00 -22.45 -9.48
CA ALA A 984 -7.76 -23.16 -10.73
C ALA A 984 -6.71 -22.45 -11.59
N ALA A 985 -6.90 -21.15 -11.84
CA ALA A 985 -5.96 -20.33 -12.62
C ALA A 985 -4.57 -20.28 -11.97
N LEU A 986 -4.48 -20.13 -10.65
CA LEU A 986 -3.20 -20.11 -9.93
C LEU A 986 -2.46 -21.45 -10.06
N LYS A 987 -3.17 -22.58 -9.98
CA LYS A 987 -2.56 -23.91 -10.15
C LYS A 987 -1.95 -24.06 -11.55
N GLU A 988 -2.66 -23.60 -12.57
CA GLU A 988 -2.18 -23.62 -13.95
C GLU A 988 -0.97 -22.72 -14.15
N ILE A 989 -1.04 -21.46 -13.69
CA ILE A 989 0.07 -20.49 -13.78
C ILE A 989 1.32 -21.05 -13.12
N LEU A 990 1.22 -21.61 -11.91
CA LEU A 990 2.37 -22.16 -11.18
C LEU A 990 2.91 -23.46 -11.80
N ALA A 991 2.11 -24.20 -12.57
CA ALA A 991 2.53 -25.40 -13.26
C ALA A 991 3.30 -25.14 -14.57
N LYS A 992 3.20 -23.92 -15.15
CA LYS A 992 4.01 -23.52 -16.31
C LYS A 992 5.51 -23.54 -15.94
N PRO A 993 6.41 -23.84 -16.91
CA PRO A 993 7.85 -23.80 -16.69
C PRO A 993 8.30 -22.41 -16.22
N ALA A 994 9.33 -22.37 -15.38
CA ALA A 994 9.95 -21.10 -15.00
C ALA A 994 10.70 -20.51 -16.20
N LEU A 995 10.66 -19.19 -16.34
CA LEU A 995 11.48 -18.50 -17.34
C LEU A 995 12.89 -18.29 -16.79
N GLU A 996 13.90 -18.46 -17.65
CA GLU A 996 15.29 -18.22 -17.29
C GLU A 996 15.75 -16.86 -17.79
N LYS A 997 16.62 -16.21 -17.02
CA LYS A 997 17.30 -15.00 -17.46
C LYS A 997 18.23 -15.41 -18.60
N GLU A 998 18.17 -14.73 -19.74
CA GLU A 998 19.21 -14.92 -20.76
C GLU A 998 20.58 -14.71 -20.10
N GLY A 999 21.42 -15.74 -20.14
CA GLY A 999 22.77 -15.67 -19.64
C GLY A 999 23.52 -14.55 -20.36
N THR A 1000 24.36 -13.82 -19.63
CA THR A 1000 25.49 -13.13 -20.26
C THR A 1000 26.16 -14.13 -21.19
N VAL A 1001 26.05 -13.89 -22.50
CA VAL A 1001 26.82 -14.60 -23.51
C VAL A 1001 28.28 -14.51 -23.07
N GLU A 1002 28.87 -15.63 -22.68
CA GLU A 1002 30.33 -15.70 -22.55
C GLU A 1002 30.91 -15.23 -23.88
N PRO A 1003 31.84 -14.25 -23.88
CA PRO A 1003 32.44 -13.80 -25.12
C PRO A 1003 33.06 -15.03 -25.78
N SER A 1004 32.62 -15.34 -27.00
CA SER A 1004 33.26 -16.36 -27.81
C SER A 1004 34.76 -16.09 -27.81
N PRO A 1005 35.61 -17.11 -27.58
CA PRO A 1005 37.05 -16.92 -27.64
C PRO A 1005 37.35 -16.32 -29.01
N ALA A 1006 38.09 -15.21 -28.99
CA ALA A 1006 38.58 -14.55 -30.18
C ALA A 1006 39.17 -15.62 -31.11
N CYS A 1007 38.71 -15.65 -32.36
CA CYS A 1007 39.45 -16.34 -33.40
C CYS A 1007 40.88 -15.77 -33.39
N ASP A 1008 41.84 -16.63 -33.06
CA ASP A 1008 43.25 -16.37 -33.28
C ASP A 1008 43.48 -16.15 -34.78
N GLU A 1009 43.53 -14.89 -35.20
CA GLU A 1009 44.23 -14.50 -36.41
C GLU A 1009 45.73 -14.44 -36.10
N SER A 1010 46.44 -15.56 -36.29
CA SER A 1010 47.82 -15.57 -36.79
C SER A 1010 48.29 -16.98 -37.19
N SER A 1011 48.01 -17.33 -38.46
CA SER A 1011 48.89 -17.84 -39.54
C SER A 1011 50.12 -18.73 -39.20
N PRO A 1012 50.50 -19.68 -40.08
CA PRO A 1012 50.53 -19.58 -41.55
C PRO A 1012 49.43 -20.31 -42.31
#